data_AF-A0A3M2CCK0-F1
#
_entry.id   AF-A0A3M2CCK0-F1
#
_cell.length_a   1.000
_cell.length_b   1.000
_cell.length_c   1.000
_cell.angle_alpha   90.00
_cell.angle_beta   90.00
_cell.angle_gamma   90.00
#
_symmetry.space_group_name_H-M   'P 1'
#
loop_
_entity.id
_entity.type
_entity.pdbx_description
1 polymer ?
#
loop_
_entity_poly.entity_id
_entity_poly.type
_entity_poly.pdbx_seq_one_letter_code
_entity_poly.pdbx_strand_id
1 'polypeptide(L)'
;MSSGPIELAAVAAAPAPPPPVDAGRPFDFGDLYGEVAAELAGDWDDATLEPELRRLIDPASALDTVHWGRNYLYRARLETAAGPLEVVVKQFRNHGWRERRRRRRGAGKARRSWLGARAFAAAGIPTAAPLALIESRRADGPSFFVSRYLAGALEARYLLRAANAGTFGEAFPEIDFEAFLEALGATLRRMHEAGLFHRDLSIGNVLLLPPPAAVAAPEIAIVDLNRSRRLRSLSAARRTRDLCRLAIFTRPHQRRFLRAYWGADGLTRRRWLLYLLYHHGFRFKIAAKKRLRGAVKRLWQALAPRRAHVHIPSAPAGARARDKSVWDPLSDQPHQHAGRLEKLLVRTADAPSHLRQLTTFAAATPRIWRRYRELCRELYRRPVAWDGMGVAVRPWPADPEALRRAIADLGCRNVLLRLHPWAERHDDEEALARTLAEEGYDLTFALPQNRELVRDPARWRAAVEELGERFAPYGRRFQVGQAVNRSKWGVWRYGEYLELLAAAAEILRRRPGVEILGPAVIDFELHVTAALVNLPGGVPLDALASLLYVDRRGAPENRQLGFDTVGKVVLCRAIADTARCCAPRSWITEVNWPLWEGPHSPAGRAVAVDEATQASYLARYYLLALSTGLVERVYWWQLVARGYGLVAPRDDGRLRRRPSYDAFATLARTLEGSRFVGRLAAPAGAFLYRFEHPRDGVIVVGWSRDGAIPASLPAPIESLVEQDGTPATSPQGDQIVLKPAIRYARIAR
;
A
#
# COMPACT_ATOMS: atom_id res chain seq x y z
N MET A 1 -7.94 -56.17 68.14
CA MET A 1 -6.68 -56.93 68.29
C MET A 1 -5.67 -56.35 67.30
N SER A 2 -4.74 -55.52 67.79
CA SER A 2 -3.29 -55.82 67.89
C SER A 2 -2.59 -55.78 66.53
N SER A 3 -2.14 -54.62 66.04
CA SER A 3 -0.83 -53.97 66.27
C SER A 3 0.38 -54.66 65.61
N GLY A 4 0.98 -53.99 64.62
CA GLY A 4 2.32 -54.23 64.05
C GLY A 4 2.75 -53.02 63.20
N PRO A 5 3.97 -52.48 63.35
CA PRO A 5 4.35 -51.15 62.86
C PRO A 5 4.83 -51.13 61.40
N ILE A 6 4.55 -50.02 60.72
CA ILE A 6 5.04 -49.70 59.38
C ILE A 6 6.46 -49.14 59.51
N GLU A 7 7.44 -49.82 58.93
CA GLU A 7 8.80 -49.32 58.74
C GLU A 7 8.84 -48.11 57.80
N LEU A 8 9.53 -47.07 58.25
CA LEU A 8 9.90 -45.88 57.49
C LEU A 8 10.90 -46.26 56.39
N ALA A 9 10.40 -46.44 55.16
CA ALA A 9 11.23 -46.55 53.98
C ALA A 9 11.93 -45.20 53.66
N ALA A 10 13.23 -45.30 53.40
CA ALA A 10 14.18 -44.23 53.20
C ALA A 10 13.70 -43.07 52.30
N VAL A 11 14.01 -41.85 52.74
CA VAL A 11 13.93 -40.62 51.95
C VAL A 11 14.79 -40.78 50.70
N ALA A 12 14.15 -41.00 49.55
CA ALA A 12 14.81 -40.99 48.26
C ALA A 12 15.47 -39.62 48.02
N ALA A 13 16.80 -39.65 47.86
CA ALA A 13 17.61 -38.49 47.54
C ALA A 13 17.05 -37.73 46.34
N ALA A 14 17.11 -36.40 46.42
CA ALA A 14 16.70 -35.51 45.33
C ALA A 14 17.41 -35.91 44.01
N PRO A 15 16.71 -35.91 42.86
CA PRO A 15 17.36 -36.19 41.58
C PRO A 15 18.46 -35.16 41.33
N ALA A 16 19.64 -35.66 40.95
CA ALA A 16 20.79 -34.84 40.60
C ALA A 16 20.40 -33.77 39.54
N PRO A 17 20.99 -32.56 39.61
CA PRO A 17 20.77 -31.56 38.57
C PRO A 17 21.13 -32.16 37.20
N PRO A 18 20.35 -31.89 36.15
CA PRO A 18 20.69 -32.35 34.80
C PRO A 18 22.09 -31.83 34.42
N PRO A 19 22.83 -32.59 33.58
CA PRO A 19 24.21 -32.25 33.24
C PRO A 19 24.32 -30.81 32.73
N PRO A 20 25.46 -30.13 32.93
CA PRO A 20 25.67 -28.79 32.44
C PRO A 20 25.39 -28.78 30.94
N VAL A 21 24.57 -27.83 30.51
CA VAL A 21 24.42 -27.54 29.08
C VAL A 21 25.84 -27.32 28.55
N ASP A 22 26.21 -28.04 27.49
CA ASP A 22 27.57 -28.08 26.95
C ASP A 22 28.13 -26.66 26.80
N ALA A 23 29.15 -26.32 27.58
CA ALA A 23 29.60 -24.94 27.72
C ALA A 23 30.14 -24.45 26.38
N GLY A 24 29.56 -23.37 25.85
CA GLY A 24 30.08 -22.77 24.62
C GLY A 24 31.53 -22.30 24.81
N ARG A 25 32.33 -22.32 23.74
CA ARG A 25 33.70 -21.79 23.78
C ARG A 25 33.63 -20.26 23.98
N PRO A 26 34.18 -19.73 25.07
CA PRO A 26 34.23 -18.28 25.28
C PRO A 26 35.25 -17.65 24.31
N PHE A 27 35.03 -16.39 23.94
CA PHE A 27 35.98 -15.58 23.20
C PHE A 27 36.00 -14.13 23.73
N ASP A 28 37.11 -13.43 23.50
CA ASP A 28 37.31 -12.04 23.89
C ASP A 28 38.22 -11.30 22.89
N PHE A 29 37.64 -10.42 22.10
CA PHE A 29 38.32 -9.62 21.06
C PHE A 29 38.64 -8.20 21.54
N GLY A 30 38.66 -7.98 22.86
CA GLY A 30 38.88 -6.66 23.46
C GLY A 30 37.62 -5.80 23.51
N ASP A 31 37.02 -5.43 22.37
CA ASP A 31 35.79 -4.60 22.31
C ASP A 31 34.49 -5.43 22.34
N LEU A 32 34.57 -6.68 21.87
CA LEU A 32 33.51 -7.68 21.83
C LEU A 32 33.93 -8.92 22.62
N TYR A 33 32.99 -9.51 23.34
CA TYR A 33 33.20 -10.76 24.07
C TYR A 33 31.94 -11.62 24.00
N GLY A 34 32.09 -12.93 24.21
CA GLY A 34 30.95 -13.81 23.99
C GLY A 34 31.25 -15.29 24.17
N GLU A 35 30.34 -16.09 23.62
CA GLU A 35 30.40 -17.55 23.61
C GLU A 35 29.91 -18.03 22.23
N VAL A 36 30.60 -19.00 21.64
CA VAL A 36 30.11 -19.77 20.47
C VAL A 36 29.74 -21.19 20.89
N ALA A 37 28.81 -21.82 20.18
CA ALA A 37 28.39 -23.17 20.49
C ALA A 37 29.57 -24.15 20.39
N ALA A 38 29.61 -25.15 21.29
CA ALA A 38 30.70 -26.14 21.31
C ALA A 38 30.84 -26.89 19.98
N GLU A 39 29.72 -27.15 19.30
CA GLU A 39 29.67 -27.76 17.96
C GLU A 39 30.38 -26.95 16.87
N LEU A 40 30.56 -25.64 17.08
CA LEU A 40 31.29 -24.76 16.17
C LEU A 40 32.71 -24.44 16.68
N ALA A 41 33.07 -24.90 17.88
CA ALA A 41 34.33 -24.51 18.52
C ALA A 41 35.57 -25.12 17.85
N GLY A 42 35.40 -26.21 17.09
CA GLY A 42 36.46 -26.85 16.30
C GLY A 42 36.61 -26.32 14.88
N ASP A 43 35.69 -25.48 14.41
CA ASP A 43 35.69 -24.95 13.03
C ASP A 43 36.68 -23.78 12.85
N TRP A 44 37.09 -23.12 13.94
CA TRP A 44 37.89 -21.90 13.90
C TRP A 44 38.93 -21.85 15.03
N ASP A 45 40.10 -21.28 14.74
CA ASP A 45 41.00 -20.72 15.76
C ASP A 45 40.62 -19.26 16.07
N ASP A 46 41.26 -18.62 17.05
CA ASP A 46 40.92 -17.23 17.41
C ASP A 46 41.16 -16.25 16.24
N ALA A 47 42.15 -16.55 15.36
CA ALA A 47 42.52 -15.71 14.23
C ALA A 47 41.49 -15.73 13.08
N THR A 48 40.74 -16.83 12.94
CA THR A 48 39.67 -16.99 11.93
C THR A 48 38.28 -16.72 12.50
N LEU A 49 38.08 -16.94 13.80
CA LEU A 49 36.81 -16.69 14.49
C LEU A 49 36.47 -15.20 14.57
N GLU A 50 37.45 -14.34 14.89
CA GLU A 50 37.21 -12.91 15.04
C GLU A 50 36.72 -12.23 13.75
N PRO A 51 37.41 -12.38 12.60
CA PRO A 51 36.96 -11.81 11.34
C PRO A 51 35.56 -12.30 10.94
N GLU A 52 35.27 -13.58 11.12
CA GLU A 52 33.99 -14.18 10.74
C GLU A 52 32.83 -13.67 11.61
N LEU A 53 33.01 -13.62 12.94
CA LEU A 53 31.98 -13.07 13.83
C LEU A 53 31.76 -11.58 13.60
N ARG A 54 32.83 -10.80 13.30
CA ARG A 54 32.72 -9.37 12.95
C ARG A 54 31.96 -9.18 11.64
N ARG A 55 32.28 -9.96 10.60
CA ARG A 55 31.55 -9.97 9.33
C ARG A 55 30.07 -10.29 9.56
N LEU A 56 29.78 -11.31 10.35
CA LEU A 56 28.42 -11.78 10.61
C LEU A 56 27.54 -10.74 11.34
N ILE A 57 28.11 -10.00 12.29
CA ILE A 57 27.37 -8.98 13.05
C ILE A 57 27.29 -7.62 12.34
N ASP A 58 27.99 -7.45 11.22
CA ASP A 58 27.84 -6.30 10.34
C ASP A 58 26.51 -6.43 9.57
N PRO A 59 25.57 -5.47 9.72
CA PRO A 59 24.36 -5.42 8.90
C PRO A 59 24.58 -5.52 7.38
N ALA A 60 25.75 -5.14 6.86
CA ALA A 60 26.09 -5.28 5.44
C ALA A 60 26.15 -6.75 4.98
N SER A 61 26.33 -7.70 5.90
CA SER A 61 26.32 -9.15 5.61
C SER A 61 24.92 -9.76 5.52
N ALA A 62 23.87 -8.95 5.73
CA ALA A 62 22.50 -9.43 5.70
C ALA A 62 22.08 -9.86 4.28
N LEU A 63 21.64 -11.11 4.15
CA LEU A 63 20.99 -11.62 2.94
C LEU A 63 19.59 -11.03 2.77
N ASP A 64 18.85 -10.94 3.87
CA ASP A 64 17.55 -10.27 3.93
C ASP A 64 17.21 -9.86 5.37
N THR A 65 16.23 -8.97 5.48
CA THR A 65 15.74 -8.47 6.76
C THR A 65 14.51 -9.26 7.21
N VAL A 66 14.66 -10.03 8.29
CA VAL A 66 13.55 -10.76 8.95
C VAL A 66 12.66 -9.79 9.74
N HIS A 67 13.27 -8.86 10.49
CA HIS A 67 12.51 -7.85 11.24
C HIS A 67 13.34 -6.58 11.50
N TRP A 68 12.81 -5.42 11.10
CA TRP A 68 13.39 -4.12 11.42
C TRP A 68 12.52 -3.32 12.40
N GLY A 69 13.03 -3.09 13.61
CA GLY A 69 12.32 -2.34 14.64
C GLY A 69 13.23 -1.87 15.77
N ARG A 70 12.82 -2.08 17.02
CA ARG A 70 13.69 -1.79 18.20
C ARG A 70 14.92 -2.70 18.27
N ASN A 71 14.77 -3.89 17.72
CA ASN A 71 15.84 -4.85 17.47
C ASN A 71 15.88 -5.06 15.96
N TYR A 72 17.04 -5.44 15.45
CA TYR A 72 17.21 -5.82 14.05
C TYR A 72 17.45 -7.32 13.97
N LEU A 73 16.65 -8.03 13.18
CA LEU A 73 16.81 -9.44 12.88
C LEU A 73 17.03 -9.57 11.39
N TYR A 74 18.11 -10.26 10.99
CA TYR A 74 18.44 -10.50 9.59
C TYR A 74 18.98 -11.90 9.40
N ARG A 75 18.82 -12.42 8.18
CA ARG A 75 19.43 -13.69 7.76
C ARG A 75 20.83 -13.41 7.23
N ALA A 76 21.78 -14.28 7.56
CA ALA A 76 23.16 -14.20 7.11
C ALA A 76 23.71 -15.62 6.90
N ARG A 77 24.91 -15.73 6.31
CA ARG A 77 25.68 -16.98 6.21
C ARG A 77 26.81 -16.95 7.22
N LEU A 78 26.96 -18.03 7.97
CA LEU A 78 28.09 -18.32 8.85
C LEU A 78 28.93 -19.40 8.18
N GLU A 79 30.20 -19.11 7.92
CA GLU A 79 31.13 -20.02 7.22
C GLU A 79 31.73 -21.05 8.19
N THR A 80 31.32 -22.31 8.14
CA THR A 80 31.84 -23.38 9.00
C THR A 80 32.67 -24.40 8.20
N ALA A 81 33.42 -25.28 8.88
CA ALA A 81 34.23 -26.31 8.19
C ALA A 81 33.36 -27.30 7.38
N ALA A 82 32.10 -27.49 7.78
CA ALA A 82 31.12 -28.31 7.07
C ALA A 82 30.40 -27.56 5.91
N GLY A 83 30.76 -26.30 5.66
CA GLY A 83 30.17 -25.43 4.64
C GLY A 83 29.28 -24.31 5.21
N PRO A 84 28.80 -23.39 4.36
CA PRO A 84 28.06 -22.21 4.81
C PRO A 84 26.71 -22.59 5.44
N LEU A 85 26.49 -22.11 6.67
CA LEU A 85 25.26 -22.30 7.43
C LEU A 85 24.40 -21.04 7.38
N GLU A 86 23.11 -21.18 7.03
CA GLU A 86 22.17 -20.07 7.15
C GLU A 86 21.78 -19.82 8.61
N VAL A 87 21.91 -18.58 9.05
CA VAL A 87 21.68 -18.16 10.43
C VAL A 87 20.80 -16.91 10.49
N VAL A 88 20.15 -16.71 11.64
CA VAL A 88 19.46 -15.48 12.00
C VAL A 88 20.28 -14.74 13.05
N VAL A 89 20.68 -13.52 12.74
CA VAL A 89 21.36 -12.63 13.67
C VAL A 89 20.35 -11.68 14.28
N LYS A 90 20.20 -11.73 15.60
CA LYS A 90 19.32 -10.86 16.37
C LYS A 90 20.15 -9.79 17.10
N GLN A 91 20.25 -8.63 16.50
CA GLN A 91 20.89 -7.45 17.07
C GLN A 91 19.95 -6.70 18.02
N PHE A 92 20.40 -6.52 19.26
CA PHE A 92 19.73 -5.73 20.28
C PHE A 92 20.47 -4.41 20.53
N ARG A 93 19.73 -3.29 20.49
CA ARG A 93 20.24 -1.97 20.88
C ARG A 93 20.02 -1.70 22.36
N ASN A 94 21.06 -1.22 23.06
CA ASN A 94 21.08 -1.08 24.53
C ASN A 94 21.05 0.39 25.01
N HIS A 95 20.40 1.30 24.26
CA HIS A 95 20.48 2.75 24.54
C HIS A 95 19.82 3.18 25.87
N GLY A 96 18.81 2.47 26.37
CA GLY A 96 18.05 2.86 27.57
C GLY A 96 18.73 2.49 28.89
N TRP A 97 18.65 3.38 29.90
CA TRP A 97 19.27 3.18 31.23
C TRP A 97 18.93 1.85 31.89
N ARG A 98 17.69 1.36 31.74
CA ARG A 98 17.26 0.05 32.27
C ARG A 98 17.99 -1.11 31.61
N GLU A 99 18.24 -1.02 30.30
CA GLU A 99 18.94 -2.07 29.55
C GLU A 99 20.44 -2.02 29.86
N ARG A 100 21.04 -0.82 29.97
CA ARG A 100 22.43 -0.63 30.43
C ARG A 100 22.66 -1.24 31.82
N ARG A 101 21.75 -1.00 32.77
CA ARG A 101 21.82 -1.60 34.13
C ARG A 101 21.70 -3.12 34.10
N ARG A 102 20.84 -3.67 33.22
CA ARG A 102 20.71 -5.13 33.05
C ARG A 102 21.97 -5.74 32.42
N ARG A 103 22.57 -5.07 31.44
CA ARG A 103 23.86 -5.45 30.83
C ARG A 103 24.98 -5.51 31.86
N ARG A 104 25.12 -4.49 32.70
CA ARG A 104 26.10 -4.47 33.81
C ARG A 104 25.93 -5.59 34.85
N ARG A 105 24.75 -6.20 34.94
CA ARG A 105 24.44 -7.30 35.86
C ARG A 105 24.43 -8.67 35.18
N GLY A 106 25.04 -8.81 34.01
CA GLY A 106 25.07 -10.08 33.26
C GLY A 106 23.69 -10.56 32.80
N ALA A 107 22.70 -9.67 32.74
CA ALA A 107 21.31 -10.00 32.41
C ALA A 107 20.87 -9.33 31.11
N GLY A 108 21.74 -9.22 30.10
CA GLY A 108 21.46 -8.65 28.78
C GLY A 108 20.38 -9.41 27.98
N LYS A 109 19.84 -8.80 26.92
CA LYS A 109 18.83 -9.46 26.06
C LYS A 109 19.43 -10.63 25.27
N ALA A 110 20.58 -10.41 24.64
CA ALA A 110 21.30 -11.42 23.89
C ALA A 110 21.64 -12.63 24.78
N ARG A 111 22.25 -12.41 25.95
CA ARG A 111 22.55 -13.47 26.91
C ARG A 111 21.33 -14.24 27.39
N ARG A 112 20.19 -13.56 27.61
CA ARG A 112 18.94 -14.26 27.95
C ARG A 112 18.37 -15.08 26.78
N SER A 113 18.53 -14.62 25.54
CA SER A 113 18.20 -15.41 24.35
C SER A 113 19.07 -16.66 24.28
N TRP A 114 20.39 -16.50 24.44
CA TRP A 114 21.38 -17.58 24.44
C TRP A 114 21.04 -18.66 25.47
N LEU A 115 20.92 -18.27 26.75
CA LEU A 115 20.60 -19.19 27.84
C LEU A 115 19.20 -19.82 27.68
N GLY A 116 18.25 -19.05 27.16
CA GLY A 116 16.88 -19.51 26.90
C GLY A 116 16.85 -20.61 25.83
N ALA A 117 17.47 -20.38 24.68
CA ALA A 117 17.54 -21.35 23.58
C ALA A 117 18.27 -22.62 23.99
N ARG A 118 19.40 -22.47 24.69
CA ARG A 118 20.16 -23.58 25.25
C ARG A 118 19.34 -24.44 26.22
N ALA A 119 18.58 -23.81 27.12
CA ALA A 119 17.71 -24.53 28.04
C ALA A 119 16.53 -25.24 27.34
N PHE A 120 16.04 -24.72 26.22
CA PHE A 120 14.99 -25.35 25.42
C PHE A 120 15.53 -26.55 24.64
N ALA A 121 16.68 -26.38 23.97
CA ALA A 121 17.37 -27.45 23.26
C ALA A 121 17.73 -28.61 24.20
N ALA A 122 18.31 -28.32 25.37
CA ALA A 122 18.66 -29.32 26.38
C ALA A 122 17.43 -30.07 26.97
N ALA A 123 16.23 -29.50 26.84
CA ALA A 123 14.98 -30.13 27.26
C ALA A 123 14.27 -30.88 26.13
N GLY A 124 14.91 -31.02 24.95
CA GLY A 124 14.31 -31.66 23.78
C GLY A 124 13.10 -30.91 23.21
N ILE A 125 12.98 -29.60 23.49
CA ILE A 125 11.93 -28.77 22.92
C ILE A 125 12.47 -28.13 21.64
N PRO A 126 11.87 -28.40 20.46
CA PRO A 126 12.38 -27.86 19.21
C PRO A 126 12.47 -26.33 19.26
N THR A 127 13.63 -25.81 18.88
CA THR A 127 13.94 -24.38 18.85
C THR A 127 15.07 -24.15 17.84
N ALA A 128 15.27 -22.91 17.40
CA ALA A 128 16.40 -22.57 16.56
C ALA A 128 17.70 -22.81 17.34
N ALA A 129 18.59 -23.65 16.80
CA ALA A 129 19.85 -24.00 17.46
C ALA A 129 20.65 -22.73 17.80
N PRO A 130 21.02 -22.50 19.07
CA PRO A 130 21.78 -21.32 19.47
C PRO A 130 23.25 -21.48 19.08
N LEU A 131 23.76 -20.58 18.24
CA LEU A 131 25.10 -20.69 17.67
C LEU A 131 26.12 -19.72 18.28
N ALA A 132 25.71 -18.48 18.56
CA ALA A 132 26.60 -17.51 19.20
C ALA A 132 25.89 -16.48 20.09
N LEU A 133 26.59 -16.05 21.12
CA LEU A 133 26.31 -14.87 21.94
C LEU A 133 27.48 -13.89 21.74
N ILE A 134 27.19 -12.68 21.29
CA ILE A 134 28.22 -11.66 21.05
C ILE A 134 27.80 -10.36 21.75
N GLU A 135 28.63 -9.83 22.63
CA GLU A 135 28.31 -8.70 23.50
C GLU A 135 29.41 -7.62 23.42
N SER A 136 29.03 -6.37 23.18
CA SER A 136 29.99 -5.26 23.33
C SER A 136 30.36 -5.05 24.80
N ARG A 137 31.64 -4.75 25.07
CA ARG A 137 32.11 -4.30 26.40
C ARG A 137 31.40 -3.06 26.88
N ARG A 138 31.05 -2.17 25.96
CA ARG A 138 30.26 -0.98 26.27
C ARG A 138 28.84 -1.41 26.66
N ALA A 139 28.39 -1.01 27.84
CA ALA A 139 27.05 -1.34 28.34
C ALA A 139 25.92 -0.79 27.44
N ASP A 140 26.21 0.21 26.61
CA ASP A 140 25.30 0.78 25.62
C ASP A 140 25.57 0.36 24.18
N GLY A 141 26.65 -0.39 23.97
CA GLY A 141 26.98 -1.00 22.69
C GLY A 141 25.98 -2.10 22.29
N PRO A 142 26.06 -2.56 21.03
CA PRO A 142 25.19 -3.60 20.52
C PRO A 142 25.48 -4.95 21.18
N SER A 143 24.51 -5.84 21.06
CA SER A 143 24.64 -7.23 21.49
C SER A 143 23.81 -8.12 20.60
N PHE A 144 24.31 -9.31 20.31
CA PHE A 144 23.79 -10.17 19.26
C PHE A 144 23.56 -11.57 19.82
N PHE A 145 22.46 -12.17 19.38
CA PHE A 145 22.20 -13.59 19.53
C PHE A 145 22.07 -14.18 18.13
N VAL A 146 22.86 -15.19 17.84
CA VAL A 146 22.87 -15.89 16.55
C VAL A 146 22.28 -17.27 16.76
N SER A 147 21.33 -17.65 15.89
CA SER A 147 20.75 -18.99 15.87
C SER A 147 20.65 -19.52 14.46
N ARG A 148 20.58 -20.84 14.28
CA ARG A 148 20.32 -21.46 12.98
C ARG A 148 19.03 -20.94 12.37
N TYR A 149 19.03 -20.69 11.08
CA TYR A 149 17.82 -20.37 10.33
C TYR A 149 16.99 -21.64 10.12
N LEU A 150 15.70 -21.56 10.43
CA LEU A 150 14.76 -22.67 10.24
C LEU A 150 14.12 -22.53 8.86
N ALA A 151 14.78 -23.06 7.84
CA ALA A 151 14.32 -22.99 6.45
C ALA A 151 12.96 -23.68 6.28
N GLY A 152 12.07 -23.05 5.50
CA GLY A 152 10.72 -23.57 5.24
C GLY A 152 9.75 -23.50 6.43
N ALA A 153 10.16 -22.95 7.58
CA ALA A 153 9.30 -22.87 8.75
C ALA A 153 8.18 -21.83 8.57
N LEU A 154 6.95 -22.19 8.92
CA LEU A 154 5.77 -21.34 8.84
C LEU A 154 5.39 -20.79 10.21
N GLU A 155 5.24 -19.47 10.36
CA GLU A 155 4.75 -18.92 11.64
C GLU A 155 3.28 -19.34 11.89
N ALA A 156 2.99 -19.90 13.06
CA ALA A 156 1.65 -20.31 13.48
C ALA A 156 0.60 -19.19 13.41
N ARG A 157 1.04 -17.93 13.37
CA ARG A 157 0.14 -16.79 13.19
C ARG A 157 -0.61 -16.79 11.87
N TYR A 158 -0.04 -17.36 10.80
CA TYR A 158 -0.70 -17.38 9.50
C TYR A 158 -1.84 -18.40 9.53
N LEU A 159 -1.55 -19.61 10.02
CA LEU A 159 -2.52 -20.68 10.28
C LEU A 159 -3.68 -20.21 11.15
N LEU A 160 -3.36 -19.67 12.33
CA LEU A 160 -4.39 -19.21 13.28
C LEU A 160 -5.19 -18.01 12.76
N ARG A 161 -4.61 -17.14 11.91
CA ARG A 161 -5.36 -16.04 11.29
C ARG A 161 -6.35 -16.55 10.24
N ALA A 162 -5.90 -17.44 9.35
CA ALA A 162 -6.76 -18.04 8.33
C ALA A 162 -7.89 -18.84 8.97
N ALA A 163 -7.59 -19.64 10.00
CA ALA A 163 -8.60 -20.39 10.75
C ALA A 163 -9.62 -19.49 11.46
N ASN A 164 -9.18 -18.38 12.04
CA ASN A 164 -10.10 -17.41 12.65
C ASN A 164 -10.90 -16.59 11.61
N ALA A 165 -10.44 -16.53 10.36
CA ALA A 165 -11.12 -15.84 9.26
C ALA A 165 -12.04 -16.77 8.44
N GLY A 166 -11.99 -18.09 8.69
CA GLY A 166 -12.74 -19.09 7.93
C GLY A 166 -12.12 -19.48 6.59
N THR A 167 -10.91 -19.03 6.28
CA THR A 167 -10.23 -19.23 4.99
C THR A 167 -9.08 -20.24 5.05
N PHE A 168 -9.04 -21.06 6.10
CA PHE A 168 -7.90 -21.96 6.33
C PHE A 168 -7.73 -23.01 5.22
N GLY A 169 -8.81 -23.71 4.86
CA GLY A 169 -8.76 -24.78 3.85
C GLY A 169 -8.36 -24.30 2.45
N GLU A 170 -8.63 -23.03 2.13
CA GLU A 170 -8.18 -22.41 0.88
C GLU A 170 -6.71 -21.97 0.95
N ALA A 171 -6.28 -21.45 2.10
CA ALA A 171 -4.96 -20.84 2.25
C ALA A 171 -3.84 -21.84 2.56
N PHE A 172 -4.17 -22.97 3.19
CA PHE A 172 -3.24 -24.03 3.61
C PHE A 172 -3.87 -25.42 3.40
N PRO A 173 -4.27 -25.79 2.17
CA PRO A 173 -4.93 -27.06 1.88
C PRO A 173 -4.11 -28.30 2.29
N GLU A 174 -2.79 -28.16 2.35
CA GLU A 174 -1.83 -29.21 2.67
C GLU A 174 -1.61 -29.44 4.18
N ILE A 175 -2.17 -28.59 5.05
CA ILE A 175 -1.95 -28.65 6.50
C ILE A 175 -3.22 -29.09 7.20
N ASP A 176 -3.18 -30.19 7.96
CA ASP A 176 -4.26 -30.53 8.88
C ASP A 176 -4.20 -29.59 10.11
N PHE A 177 -5.19 -28.70 10.20
CA PHE A 177 -5.29 -27.73 11.28
C PHE A 177 -5.54 -28.39 12.64
N GLU A 178 -6.30 -29.48 12.69
CA GLU A 178 -6.61 -30.17 13.94
C GLU A 178 -5.38 -30.88 14.48
N ALA A 179 -4.65 -31.59 13.61
CA ALA A 179 -3.36 -32.20 13.94
C ALA A 179 -2.34 -31.16 14.42
N PHE A 180 -2.31 -29.98 13.79
CA PHE A 180 -1.49 -28.85 14.23
C PHE A 180 -1.84 -28.40 15.67
N LEU A 181 -3.13 -28.24 16.00
CA LEU A 181 -3.54 -27.84 17.34
C LEU A 181 -3.17 -28.88 18.41
N GLU A 182 -3.24 -30.16 18.05
CA GLU A 182 -2.88 -31.26 18.95
C GLU A 182 -1.37 -31.30 19.19
N ALA A 183 -0.57 -31.22 18.12
CA ALA A 183 0.89 -31.11 18.21
C ALA A 183 1.32 -29.87 19.03
N LEU A 184 0.61 -28.75 18.88
CA LEU A 184 0.88 -27.53 19.64
C LEU A 184 0.59 -27.74 21.13
N GLY A 185 -0.53 -28.37 21.46
CA GLY A 185 -0.88 -28.74 22.83
C GLY A 185 0.17 -29.64 23.47
N ALA A 186 0.56 -30.71 22.77
CA ALA A 186 1.55 -31.67 23.25
C ALA A 186 2.94 -31.04 23.44
N THR A 187 3.39 -30.24 22.48
CA THR A 187 4.71 -29.57 22.54
C THR A 187 4.78 -28.59 23.72
N LEU A 188 3.74 -27.77 23.91
CA LEU A 188 3.69 -26.83 25.03
C LEU A 188 3.56 -27.54 26.38
N ARG A 189 2.92 -28.72 26.41
CA ARG A 189 2.86 -29.56 27.61
C ARG A 189 4.26 -29.99 28.01
N ARG A 190 5.03 -30.60 27.08
CA ARG A 190 6.43 -30.99 27.30
C ARG A 190 7.28 -29.82 27.79
N MET A 191 7.14 -28.65 27.14
CA MET A 191 7.84 -27.42 27.54
C MET A 191 7.55 -27.05 29.01
N HIS A 192 6.28 -27.03 29.41
CA HIS A 192 5.89 -26.67 30.78
C HIS A 192 6.19 -27.76 31.82
N GLU A 193 6.25 -29.04 31.43
CA GLU A 193 6.68 -30.16 32.26
C GLU A 193 8.19 -30.13 32.52
N ALA A 194 8.99 -29.71 31.53
CA ALA A 194 10.42 -29.42 31.68
C ALA A 194 10.72 -28.15 32.51
N GLY A 195 9.71 -27.50 33.08
CA GLY A 195 9.87 -26.30 33.90
C GLY A 195 10.15 -25.02 33.11
N LEU A 196 9.99 -25.03 31.79
CA LEU A 196 10.27 -23.89 30.92
C LEU A 196 9.03 -22.99 30.80
N PHE A 197 9.13 -21.77 31.31
CA PHE A 197 8.07 -20.75 31.25
C PHE A 197 8.43 -19.68 30.21
N HIS A 198 7.70 -19.61 29.10
CA HIS A 198 8.02 -18.74 27.96
C HIS A 198 7.76 -17.25 28.24
N ARG A 199 6.66 -16.93 28.94
CA ARG A 199 6.23 -15.57 29.37
C ARG A 199 5.84 -14.59 28.27
N ASP A 200 6.15 -14.90 27.02
CA ASP A 200 5.74 -14.14 25.84
C ASP A 200 5.28 -15.04 24.69
N LEU A 201 4.54 -16.11 25.02
CA LEU A 201 4.11 -17.13 24.05
C LEU A 201 3.01 -16.60 23.12
N SER A 202 3.40 -15.72 22.19
CA SER A 202 2.50 -15.22 21.14
C SER A 202 2.57 -16.12 19.92
N ILE A 203 1.52 -16.07 19.10
CA ILE A 203 1.42 -16.85 17.86
C ILE A 203 2.54 -16.60 16.83
N GLY A 204 3.32 -15.52 16.97
CA GLY A 204 4.51 -15.27 16.12
C GLY A 204 5.80 -15.88 16.66
N ASN A 205 5.75 -16.52 17.83
CA ASN A 205 6.89 -17.18 18.48
C ASN A 205 6.78 -18.71 18.41
N VAL A 206 5.85 -19.20 17.59
CA VAL A 206 5.57 -20.62 17.36
C VAL A 206 5.73 -20.82 15.86
N LEU A 207 6.63 -21.72 15.48
CA LEU A 207 6.93 -22.05 14.10
C LEU A 207 6.55 -23.51 13.85
N LEU A 208 5.84 -23.75 12.76
CA LEU A 208 5.61 -25.07 12.21
C LEU A 208 6.79 -25.41 11.29
N LEU A 209 7.50 -26.48 11.58
CA LEU A 209 8.60 -26.95 10.73
C LEU A 209 8.03 -27.80 9.58
N PRO A 210 8.65 -27.74 8.37
CA PRO A 210 8.27 -28.63 7.29
C PRO A 210 8.52 -30.09 7.74
N PRO A 211 7.60 -31.02 7.45
CA PRO A 211 7.80 -32.41 7.82
C PRO A 211 9.03 -32.97 7.09
N PRO A 212 9.93 -33.70 7.77
CA PRO A 212 10.86 -34.58 7.09
C PRO A 212 10.04 -35.54 6.22
N ALA A 213 10.48 -35.83 5.00
CA ALA A 213 9.81 -36.80 4.15
C ALA A 213 9.54 -38.08 4.97
N ALA A 214 8.26 -38.43 5.14
CA ALA A 214 7.71 -39.54 5.94
C ALA A 214 7.42 -39.35 7.45
N VAL A 215 7.16 -38.15 7.97
CA VAL A 215 6.61 -37.97 9.34
C VAL A 215 5.11 -37.63 9.34
N ALA A 216 4.31 -38.34 10.15
CA ALA A 216 2.85 -38.21 10.22
C ALA A 216 2.33 -37.03 11.08
N ALA A 217 3.17 -36.38 11.89
CA ALA A 217 2.75 -35.31 12.81
C ALA A 217 3.58 -34.02 12.63
N PRO A 218 2.94 -32.83 12.68
CA PRO A 218 3.62 -31.55 12.52
C PRO A 218 4.57 -31.24 13.69
N GLU A 219 5.84 -30.94 13.39
CA GLU A 219 6.83 -30.55 14.41
C GLU A 219 6.77 -29.04 14.68
N ILE A 220 6.84 -28.65 15.97
CA ILE A 220 6.64 -27.26 16.40
C ILE A 220 7.87 -26.75 17.15
N ALA A 221 8.48 -25.70 16.59
CA ALA A 221 9.58 -24.98 17.21
C ALA A 221 9.10 -23.72 17.94
N ILE A 222 9.72 -23.45 19.09
CA ILE A 222 9.45 -22.26 19.92
C ILE A 222 10.63 -21.30 19.84
N VAL A 223 10.38 -20.02 19.52
CA VAL A 223 11.41 -19.00 19.29
C VAL A 223 11.17 -17.72 20.11
N ASP A 224 12.13 -16.79 20.10
CA ASP A 224 12.14 -15.57 20.93
C ASP A 224 12.09 -15.83 22.45
N LEU A 225 13.14 -16.48 22.93
CA LEU A 225 13.22 -16.99 24.31
C LEU A 225 13.81 -15.99 25.31
N ASN A 226 14.02 -14.73 24.94
CA ASN A 226 14.71 -13.73 25.77
C ASN A 226 13.99 -13.34 27.08
N ARG A 227 12.73 -13.75 27.24
CA ARG A 227 11.89 -13.53 28.42
C ARG A 227 11.65 -14.80 29.22
N SER A 228 12.06 -15.95 28.69
CA SER A 228 11.79 -17.25 29.28
C SER A 228 12.48 -17.40 30.64
N ARG A 229 11.97 -18.35 31.42
CA ARG A 229 12.47 -18.71 32.75
C ARG A 229 12.42 -20.22 32.92
N ARG A 230 13.49 -20.79 33.47
CA ARG A 230 13.50 -22.15 33.99
C ARG A 230 13.06 -22.11 35.45
N LEU A 231 12.05 -22.89 35.80
CA LEU A 231 11.50 -23.02 37.15
C LEU A 231 11.49 -24.50 37.52
N ARG A 232 11.52 -24.81 38.83
CA ARG A 232 11.40 -26.21 39.30
C ARG A 232 10.07 -26.84 38.86
N SER A 233 8.98 -26.07 38.91
CA SER A 233 7.68 -26.48 38.39
C SER A 233 6.81 -25.25 38.06
N LEU A 234 5.83 -25.43 37.16
CA LEU A 234 4.85 -24.41 36.83
C LEU A 234 3.47 -24.79 37.38
N SER A 235 2.87 -23.89 38.15
CA SER A 235 1.46 -23.98 38.54
C SER A 235 0.53 -23.87 37.34
N ALA A 236 -0.69 -24.39 37.47
CA ALA A 236 -1.71 -24.30 36.43
C ALA A 236 -1.95 -22.84 35.98
N ALA A 237 -1.95 -21.88 36.91
CA ALA A 237 -2.08 -20.46 36.58
C ALA A 237 -0.92 -19.91 35.72
N ARG A 238 0.33 -20.35 35.95
CA ARG A 238 1.48 -19.94 35.13
C ARG A 238 1.41 -20.57 33.73
N ARG A 239 1.11 -21.86 33.65
CA ARG A 239 0.88 -22.57 32.38
C ARG A 239 -0.20 -21.87 31.56
N THR A 240 -1.37 -21.66 32.17
CA THR A 240 -2.51 -20.97 31.53
C THR A 240 -2.18 -19.54 31.08
N ARG A 241 -1.29 -18.82 31.77
CA ARG A 241 -0.86 -17.47 31.37
C ARG A 241 -0.05 -17.42 30.07
N ASP A 242 0.65 -18.50 29.74
CA ASP A 242 1.29 -18.63 28.42
C ASP A 242 0.27 -19.10 27.39
N LEU A 243 -0.51 -20.14 27.68
CA LEU A 243 -1.51 -20.69 26.76
C LEU A 243 -2.56 -19.65 26.33
N CYS A 244 -2.97 -18.74 27.22
CA CYS A 244 -4.03 -17.77 26.92
C CYS A 244 -3.64 -16.71 25.88
N ARG A 245 -2.34 -16.58 25.58
CA ARG A 245 -1.79 -15.61 24.63
C ARG A 245 -1.87 -16.09 23.19
N LEU A 246 -2.12 -17.39 22.98
CA LEU A 246 -2.39 -17.96 21.68
C LEU A 246 -3.75 -17.47 21.18
N ALA A 247 -3.80 -17.01 19.93
CA ALA A 247 -4.99 -16.41 19.33
C ALA A 247 -5.95 -17.48 18.79
N ILE A 248 -6.31 -18.46 19.61
CA ILE A 248 -7.28 -19.50 19.28
C ILE A 248 -8.64 -19.02 19.78
N PHE A 249 -9.55 -18.62 18.87
CA PHE A 249 -10.78 -17.92 19.28
C PHE A 249 -12.03 -18.79 19.30
N THR A 250 -12.11 -19.85 18.50
CA THR A 250 -13.29 -20.72 18.47
C THR A 250 -13.25 -21.71 19.63
N ARG A 251 -14.42 -22.00 20.21
CA ARG A 251 -14.55 -22.95 21.33
C ARG A 251 -14.09 -24.37 20.98
N PRO A 252 -14.41 -24.93 19.80
CA PRO A 252 -13.94 -26.26 19.41
C PRO A 252 -12.42 -26.35 19.37
N HIS A 253 -11.75 -25.38 18.71
CA HIS A 253 -10.28 -25.35 18.62
C HIS A 253 -9.62 -25.18 20.00
N GLN A 254 -10.19 -24.32 20.86
CA GLN A 254 -9.70 -24.17 22.24
C GLN A 254 -9.79 -25.47 23.03
N ARG A 255 -10.91 -26.19 22.92
CA ARG A 255 -11.09 -27.47 23.61
C ARG A 255 -10.12 -28.53 23.09
N ARG A 256 -9.96 -28.64 21.78
CA ARG A 256 -9.03 -29.58 21.15
C ARG A 256 -7.59 -29.33 21.60
N PHE A 257 -7.11 -28.10 21.44
CA PHE A 257 -5.79 -27.68 21.90
C PHE A 257 -5.56 -27.95 23.41
N LEU A 258 -6.54 -27.60 24.26
CA LEU A 258 -6.39 -27.78 25.71
C LEU A 258 -6.50 -29.25 26.15
N ARG A 259 -7.25 -30.10 25.43
CA ARG A 259 -7.26 -31.54 25.67
C ARG A 259 -5.92 -32.16 25.33
N ALA A 260 -5.32 -31.79 24.19
CA ALA A 260 -3.97 -32.22 23.85
C ALA A 260 -2.93 -31.72 24.88
N TYR A 261 -3.10 -30.51 25.42
CA TYR A 261 -2.20 -29.96 26.43
C TYR A 261 -2.36 -30.59 27.83
N TRP A 262 -3.59 -30.78 28.33
CA TRP A 262 -3.83 -31.26 29.69
C TRP A 262 -4.02 -32.78 29.79
N GLY A 263 -4.24 -33.46 28.66
CA GLY A 263 -4.84 -34.81 28.61
C GLY A 263 -6.37 -34.73 28.65
N ALA A 264 -7.05 -35.75 28.11
CA ALA A 264 -8.51 -35.82 28.06
C ALA A 264 -9.16 -35.65 29.44
N ASP A 265 -8.64 -36.37 30.44
CA ASP A 265 -9.11 -36.31 31.84
C ASP A 265 -8.51 -35.14 32.63
N GLY A 266 -7.46 -34.52 32.10
CA GLY A 266 -6.78 -33.40 32.75
C GLY A 266 -7.45 -32.04 32.52
N LEU A 267 -8.35 -31.89 31.55
CA LEU A 267 -9.10 -30.64 31.30
C LEU A 267 -10.32 -30.51 32.22
N THR A 268 -10.08 -30.31 33.51
CA THR A 268 -11.17 -30.11 34.49
C THR A 268 -11.93 -28.80 34.27
N ARG A 269 -13.18 -28.73 34.76
CA ARG A 269 -14.00 -27.50 34.72
C ARG A 269 -13.25 -26.28 35.30
N ARG A 270 -12.49 -26.47 36.38
CA ARG A 270 -11.67 -25.42 37.01
C ARG A 270 -10.58 -24.89 36.07
N ARG A 271 -9.84 -25.78 35.38
CA ARG A 271 -8.78 -25.39 34.43
C ARG A 271 -9.35 -24.71 33.18
N TRP A 272 -10.49 -25.19 32.70
CA TRP A 272 -11.23 -24.55 31.61
C TRP A 272 -11.64 -23.11 31.98
N LEU A 273 -12.30 -22.91 33.12
CA LEU A 273 -12.70 -21.57 33.59
C LEU A 273 -11.49 -20.65 33.79
N LEU A 274 -10.40 -21.16 34.36
CA LEU A 274 -9.15 -20.42 34.52
C LEU A 274 -8.58 -19.97 33.17
N TYR A 275 -8.59 -20.83 32.16
CA TYR A 275 -8.17 -20.49 30.80
C TYR A 275 -9.03 -19.37 30.21
N LEU A 276 -10.34 -19.46 30.33
CA LEU A 276 -11.24 -18.42 29.81
C LEU A 276 -11.04 -17.08 30.48
N LEU A 277 -10.93 -17.06 31.81
CA LEU A 277 -10.66 -15.84 32.55
C LEU A 277 -9.37 -15.16 32.04
N TYR A 278 -8.31 -15.94 31.89
CA TYR A 278 -7.01 -15.44 31.43
C TYR A 278 -7.03 -15.03 29.95
N HIS A 279 -7.75 -15.76 29.10
CA HIS A 279 -7.87 -15.48 27.67
C HIS A 279 -8.69 -14.22 27.41
N HIS A 280 -9.86 -14.10 28.05
CA HIS A 280 -10.69 -12.90 27.97
C HIS A 280 -9.99 -11.68 28.59
N GLY A 281 -9.35 -11.84 29.75
CA GLY A 281 -8.56 -10.78 30.38
C GLY A 281 -7.38 -10.32 29.51
N PHE A 282 -6.67 -11.25 28.87
CA PHE A 282 -5.61 -10.92 27.92
C PHE A 282 -6.15 -10.16 26.70
N ARG A 283 -7.26 -10.63 26.12
CA ARG A 283 -7.92 -9.96 24.99
C ARG A 283 -8.38 -8.55 25.35
N PHE A 284 -9.03 -8.39 26.51
CA PHE A 284 -9.44 -7.09 27.01
C PHE A 284 -8.24 -6.16 27.19
N LYS A 285 -7.16 -6.64 27.80
CA LYS A 285 -5.90 -5.89 27.94
C LYS A 285 -5.33 -5.45 26.60
N ILE A 286 -5.31 -6.31 25.58
CA ILE A 286 -4.82 -5.97 24.24
C ILE A 286 -5.74 -4.94 23.56
N ALA A 287 -7.06 -5.12 23.65
CA ALA A 287 -8.05 -4.21 23.09
C ALA A 287 -7.99 -2.82 23.76
N ALA A 288 -7.95 -2.77 25.09
CA ALA A 288 -7.80 -1.55 25.88
C ALA A 288 -6.48 -0.84 25.54
N LYS A 289 -5.37 -1.58 25.45
CA LYS A 289 -4.07 -1.00 25.05
C LYS A 289 -4.09 -0.45 23.63
N LYS A 290 -4.79 -1.10 22.68
CA LYS A 290 -4.95 -0.61 21.31
C LYS A 290 -5.81 0.67 21.28
N ARG A 291 -6.90 0.72 22.05
CA ARG A 291 -7.74 1.92 22.21
C ARG A 291 -6.97 3.07 22.85
N LEU A 292 -6.27 2.83 23.96
CA LEU A 292 -5.47 3.84 24.66
C LEU A 292 -4.31 4.34 23.79
N ARG A 293 -3.54 3.45 23.15
CA ARG A 293 -2.51 3.86 22.18
C ARG A 293 -3.11 4.62 21.00
N GLY A 294 -4.31 4.25 20.55
CA GLY A 294 -5.04 4.97 19.51
C GLY A 294 -5.48 6.35 19.95
N ALA A 295 -5.89 6.53 21.21
CA ALA A 295 -6.25 7.81 21.80
C ALA A 295 -5.01 8.70 22.00
N VAL A 296 -3.96 8.17 22.62
CA VAL A 296 -2.67 8.86 22.82
C VAL A 296 -2.04 9.20 21.47
N LYS A 297 -2.05 8.29 20.49
CA LYS A 297 -1.55 8.56 19.13
C LYS A 297 -2.38 9.62 18.44
N ARG A 298 -3.71 9.64 18.60
CA ARG A 298 -4.58 10.70 18.04
C ARG A 298 -4.28 12.05 18.69
N LEU A 299 -4.11 12.09 20.01
CA LEU A 299 -3.73 13.28 20.76
C LEU A 299 -2.33 13.78 20.36
N TRP A 300 -1.33 12.89 20.34
CA TRP A 300 0.02 13.20 19.86
C TRP A 300 0.05 13.59 18.39
N GLN A 301 -0.75 12.99 17.51
CA GLN A 301 -0.86 13.40 16.11
C GLN A 301 -1.62 14.72 15.92
N ALA A 302 -2.42 15.14 16.90
CA ALA A 302 -3.05 16.45 16.91
C ALA A 302 -2.07 17.53 17.39
N LEU A 303 -1.19 17.20 18.34
CA LEU A 303 -0.28 18.14 19.00
C LEU A 303 1.14 18.19 18.42
N ALA A 304 1.69 17.07 17.94
CA ALA A 304 3.04 17.03 17.41
C ALA A 304 3.06 17.43 15.93
N PRO A 305 4.00 18.31 15.52
CA PRO A 305 4.21 18.62 14.11
C PRO A 305 4.57 17.32 13.37
N ARG A 306 3.95 17.11 12.21
CA ARG A 306 4.34 16.00 11.34
C ARG A 306 5.79 16.26 10.94
N ARG A 307 6.71 15.39 11.35
CA ARG A 307 8.04 15.38 10.74
C ARG A 307 7.85 14.98 9.29
N ALA A 308 8.21 15.88 8.39
CA ALA A 308 8.29 15.59 6.98
C ALA A 308 9.34 14.50 6.75
N HIS A 309 9.21 13.76 5.65
CA HIS A 309 10.25 12.82 5.25
C HIS A 309 11.53 13.58 4.89
N VAL A 310 12.69 12.92 4.99
CA VAL A 310 14.01 13.56 4.82
C VAL A 310 14.17 14.27 3.46
N HIS A 311 13.53 13.74 2.41
CA HIS A 311 13.57 14.32 1.05
C HIS A 311 12.70 15.57 0.88
N ILE A 312 11.79 15.86 1.81
CA ILE A 312 10.87 16.99 1.70
C ILE A 312 11.60 18.24 2.21
N PRO A 313 11.71 19.31 1.40
CA PRO A 313 12.35 20.55 1.82
C PRO A 313 11.72 21.11 3.09
N SER A 314 12.50 21.79 3.92
CA SER A 314 11.96 22.49 5.08
C SER A 314 11.08 23.66 4.64
N ALA A 315 10.01 23.95 5.40
CA ALA A 315 9.23 25.15 5.17
C ALA A 315 10.08 26.42 5.37
N PRO A 316 9.80 27.52 4.65
CA PRO A 316 10.52 28.78 4.84
C PRO A 316 10.47 29.25 6.31
N ALA A 317 11.59 29.75 6.82
CA ALA A 317 11.70 30.24 8.19
C ALA A 317 10.69 31.37 8.44
N GLY A 318 9.95 31.33 9.55
CA GLY A 318 8.95 32.34 9.88
C GLY A 318 7.67 32.31 9.04
N ALA A 319 7.51 31.35 8.12
CA ALA A 319 6.30 31.25 7.30
C ALA A 319 5.03 31.11 8.16
N ARG A 320 4.00 31.90 7.83
CA ARG A 320 2.66 31.75 8.44
C ARG A 320 2.07 30.39 8.07
N ALA A 321 1.08 29.91 8.83
CA ALA A 321 0.45 28.61 8.61
C ALA A 321 0.00 28.34 7.16
N ARG A 322 -0.46 29.37 6.43
CA ARG A 322 -0.87 29.26 5.03
C ARG A 322 0.29 29.02 4.05
N ASP A 323 1.48 29.48 4.44
CA ASP A 323 2.66 29.64 3.59
C ASP A 323 3.67 28.50 3.77
N LYS A 324 3.36 27.54 4.64
CA LYS A 324 4.18 26.36 4.95
C LYS A 324 4.08 25.26 3.87
N SER A 325 4.02 25.64 2.59
CA SER A 325 3.96 24.70 1.47
C SER A 325 5.27 24.68 0.69
N VAL A 326 5.74 23.49 0.29
CA VAL A 326 6.95 23.29 -0.51
C VAL A 326 6.68 22.27 -1.61
N TRP A 327 7.41 22.33 -2.72
CA TRP A 327 7.33 21.30 -3.76
C TRP A 327 8.16 20.08 -3.38
N ASP A 328 7.60 18.87 -3.50
CA ASP A 328 8.33 17.61 -3.36
C ASP A 328 8.63 17.04 -4.76
N PRO A 329 9.89 17.06 -5.22
CA PRO A 329 10.25 16.61 -6.57
C PRO A 329 10.09 15.10 -6.76
N LEU A 330 10.12 14.29 -5.70
CA LEU A 330 10.07 12.83 -5.83
C LEU A 330 8.65 12.31 -6.09
N SER A 331 7.65 12.96 -5.51
CA SER A 331 6.24 12.63 -5.72
C SER A 331 5.55 13.50 -6.79
N ASP A 332 6.24 14.55 -7.28
CA ASP A 332 5.72 15.57 -8.21
C ASP A 332 4.47 16.27 -7.66
N GLN A 333 4.48 16.56 -6.35
CA GLN A 333 3.36 17.17 -5.64
C GLN A 333 3.81 18.14 -4.55
N PRO A 334 2.99 19.13 -4.17
CA PRO A 334 3.31 19.96 -3.03
C PRO A 334 3.09 19.24 -1.69
N HIS A 335 3.92 19.56 -0.71
CA HIS A 335 3.82 19.17 0.69
C HIS A 335 3.47 20.36 1.58
N GLN A 336 2.49 20.17 2.48
CA GLN A 336 2.04 21.22 3.41
C GLN A 336 2.48 20.87 4.84
N HIS A 337 3.46 21.59 5.35
CA HIS A 337 4.04 21.45 6.69
C HIS A 337 3.11 21.93 7.80
N ALA A 338 2.09 22.75 7.48
CA ALA A 338 1.13 23.21 8.48
C ALA A 338 0.44 22.05 9.22
N GLY A 339 0.47 22.12 10.54
CA GLY A 339 -0.12 21.16 11.46
C GLY A 339 -1.66 21.16 11.42
N ARG A 340 -2.27 20.22 12.15
CA ARG A 340 -3.74 20.09 12.19
C ARG A 340 -4.40 21.28 12.87
N LEU A 341 -3.85 21.75 13.99
CA LEU A 341 -4.38 22.90 14.73
C LEU A 341 -4.24 24.19 13.91
N GLU A 342 -3.07 24.42 13.30
CA GLU A 342 -2.86 25.56 12.38
C GLU A 342 -3.88 25.56 11.24
N LYS A 343 -4.11 24.40 10.61
CA LYS A 343 -5.14 24.24 9.56
C LYS A 343 -6.55 24.49 10.07
N LEU A 344 -6.86 24.07 11.29
CA LEU A 344 -8.17 24.30 11.90
C LEU A 344 -8.38 25.80 12.14
N LEU A 345 -7.41 26.49 12.74
CA LEU A 345 -7.46 27.93 12.99
C LEU A 345 -7.64 28.74 11.70
N VAL A 346 -6.92 28.36 10.65
CA VAL A 346 -7.08 28.99 9.32
C VAL A 346 -8.51 28.77 8.80
N ARG A 347 -9.01 27.52 8.84
CA ARG A 347 -10.36 27.20 8.35
C ARG A 347 -11.47 27.88 9.15
N THR A 348 -11.30 28.08 10.46
CA THR A 348 -12.25 28.82 11.28
C THR A 348 -12.24 30.31 10.95
N ALA A 349 -11.07 30.89 10.68
CA ALA A 349 -10.97 32.28 10.23
C ALA A 349 -11.63 32.48 8.84
N ASP A 350 -11.59 31.45 7.98
CA ASP A 350 -12.19 31.48 6.65
C ASP A 350 -13.66 30.99 6.62
N ALA A 351 -14.30 30.79 7.78
CA ALA A 351 -15.66 30.25 7.88
C ALA A 351 -16.70 31.01 7.03
N PRO A 352 -16.70 32.36 6.92
CA PRO A 352 -17.64 33.07 6.05
C PRO A 352 -17.52 32.67 4.57
N SER A 353 -16.29 32.47 4.08
CA SER A 353 -16.04 32.00 2.71
C SER A 353 -16.59 30.59 2.52
N HIS A 354 -16.35 29.70 3.47
CA HIS A 354 -16.86 28.32 3.40
C HIS A 354 -18.39 28.25 3.48
N LEU A 355 -19.01 29.10 4.30
CA LEU A 355 -20.47 29.20 4.38
C LEU A 355 -21.06 29.65 3.04
N ARG A 356 -20.49 30.68 2.41
CA ARG A 356 -20.92 31.14 1.08
C ARG A 356 -20.82 30.04 0.01
N GLN A 357 -19.79 29.19 0.09
CA GLN A 357 -19.63 28.06 -0.83
C GLN A 357 -20.71 27.01 -0.61
N LEU A 358 -20.99 26.68 0.65
CA LEU A 358 -22.01 25.71 1.01
C LEU A 358 -23.40 26.18 0.58
N THR A 359 -23.75 27.45 0.81
CA THR A 359 -25.04 28.02 0.39
C THR A 359 -25.15 28.06 -1.14
N THR A 360 -24.08 28.40 -1.86
CA THR A 360 -24.05 28.35 -3.33
C THR A 360 -24.29 26.94 -3.87
N PHE A 361 -23.60 25.95 -3.31
CA PHE A 361 -23.82 24.54 -3.66
C PHE A 361 -25.27 24.10 -3.36
N ALA A 362 -25.77 24.40 -2.16
CA ALA A 362 -27.12 24.04 -1.76
C ALA A 362 -28.17 24.64 -2.71
N ALA A 363 -28.00 25.91 -3.11
CA ALA A 363 -28.90 26.57 -4.06
C ALA A 363 -28.83 25.96 -5.48
N ALA A 364 -27.67 25.47 -5.92
CA ALA A 364 -27.52 24.82 -7.23
C ALA A 364 -27.98 23.35 -7.25
N THR A 365 -28.02 22.70 -6.09
CA THR A 365 -28.26 21.25 -5.96
C THR A 365 -29.55 20.76 -6.64
N PRO A 366 -30.73 21.41 -6.47
CA PRO A 366 -31.98 20.89 -7.06
C PRO A 366 -31.92 20.74 -8.59
N ARG A 367 -31.38 21.74 -9.29
CA ARG A 367 -31.25 21.69 -10.76
C ARG A 367 -30.17 20.72 -11.23
N ILE A 368 -29.06 20.61 -10.51
CA ILE A 368 -28.02 19.61 -10.79
C ILE A 368 -28.61 18.21 -10.65
N TRP A 369 -29.36 17.95 -9.57
CA TRP A 369 -29.96 16.65 -9.32
C TRP A 369 -31.03 16.29 -10.34
N ARG A 370 -31.86 17.26 -10.75
CA ARG A 370 -32.84 17.06 -11.83
C ARG A 370 -32.12 16.63 -13.12
N ARG A 371 -31.09 17.37 -13.52
CA ARG A 371 -30.31 17.07 -14.73
C ARG A 371 -29.57 15.74 -14.64
N TYR A 372 -29.02 15.41 -13.48
CA TYR A 372 -28.38 14.10 -13.22
C TYR A 372 -29.36 12.94 -13.49
N ARG A 373 -30.61 13.05 -13.03
CA ARG A 373 -31.63 12.02 -13.25
C ARG A 373 -32.07 11.91 -14.72
N GLU A 374 -32.13 13.03 -15.43
CA GLU A 374 -32.39 13.06 -16.88
C GLU A 374 -31.27 12.34 -17.63
N LEU A 375 -30.02 12.73 -17.40
CA LEU A 375 -28.85 12.10 -18.02
C LEU A 375 -28.74 10.61 -17.70
N CYS A 376 -29.04 10.20 -16.46
CA CYS A 376 -29.08 8.78 -16.09
C CYS A 376 -30.07 7.98 -16.95
N ARG A 377 -31.21 8.56 -17.34
CA ARG A 377 -32.20 7.89 -18.18
C ARG A 377 -31.75 7.83 -19.64
N GLU A 378 -30.98 8.80 -20.09
CA GLU A 378 -30.47 8.96 -21.46
C GLU A 378 -29.21 8.12 -21.75
N LEU A 379 -28.48 7.72 -20.70
CA LEU A 379 -27.26 6.90 -20.83
C LEU A 379 -27.45 5.71 -21.76
N TYR A 380 -26.49 5.54 -22.67
CA TYR A 380 -26.39 4.42 -23.61
C TYR A 380 -27.56 4.27 -24.60
N ARG A 381 -28.43 5.28 -24.75
CA ARG A 381 -29.53 5.23 -25.74
C ARG A 381 -29.10 5.54 -27.17
N ARG A 382 -27.94 6.17 -27.34
CA ARG A 382 -27.41 6.57 -28.64
C ARG A 382 -25.94 6.18 -28.72
N PRO A 383 -25.43 5.83 -29.91
CA PRO A 383 -24.01 5.60 -30.06
C PRO A 383 -23.22 6.88 -29.80
N VAL A 384 -22.06 6.74 -29.18
CA VAL A 384 -21.16 7.85 -28.84
C VAL A 384 -19.81 7.64 -29.52
N ALA A 385 -19.21 8.72 -30.00
CA ALA A 385 -17.83 8.68 -30.51
C ALA A 385 -16.88 8.31 -29.37
N TRP A 386 -15.82 7.56 -29.72
CA TRP A 386 -14.82 7.11 -28.77
C TRP A 386 -13.43 7.51 -29.28
N ASP A 387 -13.06 8.76 -29.03
CA ASP A 387 -11.82 9.41 -29.50
C ASP A 387 -11.19 10.33 -28.43
N GLY A 388 -11.61 10.13 -27.18
CA GLY A 388 -11.29 10.98 -26.04
C GLY A 388 -10.10 10.51 -25.20
N MET A 389 -9.33 9.49 -25.62
CA MET A 389 -8.18 9.06 -24.83
C MET A 389 -7.07 10.09 -24.90
N GLY A 390 -6.50 10.41 -23.74
CA GLY A 390 -5.28 11.19 -23.66
C GLY A 390 -4.34 10.74 -22.55
N VAL A 391 -3.10 11.20 -22.65
CA VAL A 391 -2.05 10.99 -21.66
C VAL A 391 -1.43 12.32 -21.28
N ALA A 392 -1.08 12.49 -20.01
CA ALA A 392 -0.34 13.64 -19.57
C ALA A 392 1.17 13.36 -19.59
N VAL A 393 1.95 14.36 -20.00
CA VAL A 393 3.41 14.25 -20.16
C VAL A 393 4.12 15.47 -19.57
N ARG A 394 5.38 15.26 -19.21
CA ARG A 394 6.38 16.31 -18.99
C ARG A 394 7.65 15.94 -19.75
N PRO A 395 8.53 16.91 -20.06
CA PRO A 395 9.80 16.62 -20.70
C PRO A 395 10.61 15.57 -19.95
N TRP A 396 11.35 14.75 -20.69
CA TRP A 396 12.30 13.78 -20.16
C TRP A 396 13.69 14.02 -20.78
N PRO A 397 14.45 15.02 -20.29
CA PRO A 397 15.70 15.44 -20.92
C PRO A 397 16.78 14.35 -20.99
N ALA A 398 16.71 13.35 -20.11
CA ALA A 398 17.64 12.22 -20.12
C ALA A 398 17.56 11.37 -21.41
N ASP A 399 16.38 11.29 -22.02
CA ASP A 399 16.18 10.61 -23.31
C ASP A 399 14.88 11.13 -23.99
N PRO A 400 14.92 12.31 -24.64
CA PRO A 400 13.73 12.91 -25.26
C PRO A 400 13.14 12.05 -26.37
N GLU A 401 13.98 11.33 -27.10
CA GLU A 401 13.56 10.46 -28.20
C GLU A 401 12.86 9.20 -27.68
N ALA A 402 13.32 8.61 -26.56
CA ALA A 402 12.56 7.52 -25.93
C ALA A 402 11.20 7.97 -25.41
N LEU A 403 11.08 9.20 -24.87
CA LEU A 403 9.78 9.77 -24.50
C LEU A 403 8.89 9.91 -25.73
N ARG A 404 9.40 10.49 -26.81
CA ARG A 404 8.66 10.68 -28.07
C ARG A 404 8.17 9.36 -28.67
N ARG A 405 9.05 8.34 -28.77
CA ARG A 405 8.66 6.98 -29.19
C ARG A 405 7.60 6.39 -28.27
N ALA A 406 7.73 6.60 -26.95
CA ALA A 406 6.75 6.12 -26.01
C ALA A 406 5.37 6.78 -26.22
N ILE A 407 5.31 8.08 -26.53
CA ILE A 407 4.05 8.78 -26.85
C ILE A 407 3.45 8.23 -28.15
N ALA A 408 4.24 8.09 -29.21
CA ALA A 408 3.79 7.55 -30.50
C ALA A 408 3.19 6.14 -30.39
N ASP A 409 3.85 5.27 -29.64
CA ASP A 409 3.44 3.89 -29.42
C ASP A 409 2.09 3.75 -28.69
N LEU A 410 1.67 4.75 -27.89
CA LEU A 410 0.39 4.71 -27.17
C LEU A 410 -0.82 4.81 -28.10
N GLY A 411 -0.67 5.39 -29.30
CA GLY A 411 -1.75 5.47 -30.29
C GLY A 411 -2.89 6.44 -29.96
N CYS A 412 -2.75 7.33 -28.97
CA CYS A 412 -3.73 8.38 -28.68
C CYS A 412 -3.26 9.74 -29.21
N ARG A 413 -4.18 10.60 -29.67
CA ARG A 413 -3.84 11.94 -30.21
C ARG A 413 -3.84 13.05 -29.17
N ASN A 414 -4.56 12.89 -28.07
CA ASN A 414 -4.72 13.94 -27.07
C ASN A 414 -3.57 13.90 -26.06
N VAL A 415 -2.82 15.00 -25.93
CA VAL A 415 -1.71 15.09 -24.96
C VAL A 415 -1.90 16.30 -24.05
N LEU A 416 -1.71 16.11 -22.75
CA LEU A 416 -1.74 17.19 -21.76
C LEU A 416 -0.32 17.47 -21.23
N LEU A 417 0.18 18.69 -21.40
CA LEU A 417 1.45 19.15 -20.86
C LEU A 417 1.21 19.98 -19.60
N ARG A 418 1.87 19.64 -18.49
CA ARG A 418 1.84 20.46 -17.28
C ARG A 418 3.00 21.46 -17.31
N LEU A 419 2.66 22.74 -17.33
CA LEU A 419 3.60 23.85 -17.35
C LEU A 419 3.65 24.48 -15.96
N HIS A 420 4.77 24.40 -15.25
CA HIS A 420 4.88 24.95 -13.90
C HIS A 420 5.13 26.46 -13.91
N PRO A 421 4.14 27.33 -13.62
CA PRO A 421 4.31 28.78 -13.81
C PRO A 421 5.27 29.44 -12.82
N TRP A 422 5.85 28.66 -11.90
CA TRP A 422 6.90 29.09 -10.97
C TRP A 422 8.31 28.68 -11.43
N ALA A 423 8.44 27.94 -12.54
CA ALA A 423 9.74 27.65 -13.13
C ALA A 423 10.30 28.91 -13.81
N GLU A 424 11.63 29.04 -13.82
CA GLU A 424 12.29 30.19 -14.46
C GLU A 424 12.39 30.03 -15.98
N ARG A 425 12.32 28.79 -16.48
CA ARG A 425 12.50 28.43 -17.89
C ARG A 425 11.52 27.33 -18.29
N HIS A 426 11.15 27.34 -19.57
CA HIS A 426 10.19 26.42 -20.18
C HIS A 426 10.66 25.86 -21.52
N ASP A 427 11.97 25.90 -21.78
CA ASP A 427 12.54 25.56 -23.10
C ASP A 427 12.35 24.08 -23.44
N ASP A 428 12.47 23.18 -22.46
CA ASP A 428 12.24 21.75 -22.64
C ASP A 428 10.75 21.44 -22.88
N GLU A 429 9.85 22.12 -22.16
CA GLU A 429 8.40 22.01 -22.39
C GLU A 429 8.02 22.54 -23.78
N GLU A 430 8.61 23.64 -24.23
CA GLU A 430 8.37 24.24 -25.55
C GLU A 430 8.89 23.34 -26.67
N ALA A 431 10.11 22.80 -26.53
CA ALA A 431 10.68 21.86 -27.49
C ALA A 431 9.81 20.61 -27.65
N LEU A 432 9.28 20.07 -26.54
CA LEU A 432 8.34 18.95 -26.59
C LEU A 432 7.01 19.37 -27.25
N ALA A 433 6.45 20.52 -26.89
CA ALA A 433 5.19 21.01 -27.45
C ALA A 433 5.28 21.24 -28.97
N ARG A 434 6.38 21.86 -29.44
CA ARG A 434 6.67 22.08 -30.86
C ARG A 434 6.71 20.76 -31.62
N THR A 435 7.52 19.80 -31.18
CA THR A 435 7.64 18.49 -31.83
C THR A 435 6.30 17.78 -31.90
N LEU A 436 5.54 17.73 -30.80
CA LEU A 436 4.24 17.05 -30.78
C LEU A 436 3.20 17.78 -31.64
N ALA A 437 3.22 19.11 -31.71
CA ALA A 437 2.33 19.86 -32.58
C ALA A 437 2.65 19.62 -34.07
N GLU A 438 3.93 19.57 -34.44
CA GLU A 438 4.39 19.22 -35.80
C GLU A 438 4.00 17.80 -36.20
N GLU A 439 3.96 16.87 -35.23
CA GLU A 439 3.47 15.50 -35.42
C GLU A 439 1.94 15.38 -35.41
N GLY A 440 1.22 16.48 -35.22
CA GLY A 440 -0.25 16.53 -35.29
C GLY A 440 -0.98 16.09 -34.03
N TYR A 441 -0.31 16.06 -32.88
CA TYR A 441 -0.98 15.82 -31.59
C TYR A 441 -1.84 17.01 -31.18
N ASP A 442 -2.94 16.71 -30.47
CA ASP A 442 -3.82 17.73 -29.94
C ASP A 442 -3.44 18.09 -28.50
N LEU A 443 -2.83 19.27 -28.34
CA LEU A 443 -2.20 19.70 -27.09
C LEU A 443 -3.14 20.48 -26.17
N THR A 444 -3.08 20.17 -24.88
CA THR A 444 -3.72 20.92 -23.79
C THR A 444 -2.68 21.25 -22.74
N PHE A 445 -2.68 22.49 -22.24
CA PHE A 445 -1.70 22.96 -21.27
C PHE A 445 -2.33 23.14 -19.89
N ALA A 446 -1.77 22.53 -18.85
CA ALA A 446 -2.21 22.72 -17.48
C ALA A 446 -1.30 23.69 -16.73
N LEU A 447 -1.90 24.73 -16.15
CA LEU A 447 -1.23 25.81 -15.40
C LEU A 447 -1.55 25.67 -13.90
N PRO A 448 -0.86 24.79 -13.15
CA PRO A 448 -1.01 24.68 -11.71
C PRO A 448 -0.54 25.95 -10.99
N GLN A 449 -1.10 26.19 -9.82
CA GLN A 449 -0.69 27.27 -8.91
C GLN A 449 0.06 26.73 -7.69
N ASN A 450 0.98 27.54 -7.16
CA ASN A 450 1.62 27.31 -5.86
C ASN A 450 1.31 28.49 -4.90
N ARG A 451 1.78 28.41 -3.65
CA ARG A 451 1.46 29.43 -2.66
C ARG A 451 2.11 30.78 -2.91
N GLU A 452 3.28 30.81 -3.54
CA GLU A 452 3.97 32.07 -3.88
C GLU A 452 3.17 32.84 -4.92
N LEU A 453 2.76 32.18 -6.01
CA LEU A 453 1.97 32.78 -7.08
C LEU A 453 0.58 33.22 -6.61
N VAL A 454 -0.06 32.47 -5.71
CA VAL A 454 -1.33 32.88 -5.08
C VAL A 454 -1.19 34.19 -4.30
N ARG A 455 -0.01 34.46 -3.72
CA ARG A 455 0.25 35.67 -2.92
C ARG A 455 0.75 36.86 -3.72
N ASP A 456 1.25 36.62 -4.92
CA ASP A 456 1.84 37.61 -5.80
C ASP A 456 1.09 37.62 -7.14
N PRO A 457 -0.01 38.39 -7.23
CA PRO A 457 -0.80 38.49 -8.46
C PRO A 457 0.01 39.01 -9.64
N ALA A 458 1.00 39.87 -9.42
CA ALA A 458 1.85 40.40 -10.48
C ALA A 458 2.72 39.30 -11.08
N ARG A 459 3.36 38.48 -10.22
CA ARG A 459 4.14 37.32 -10.67
C ARG A 459 3.28 36.27 -11.36
N TRP A 460 2.06 36.00 -10.87
CA TRP A 460 1.11 35.12 -11.57
C TRP A 460 0.76 35.64 -12.97
N ARG A 461 0.41 36.93 -13.09
CA ARG A 461 0.09 37.53 -14.39
C ARG A 461 1.25 37.46 -15.37
N ALA A 462 2.45 37.81 -14.93
CA ALA A 462 3.66 37.73 -15.76
C ALA A 462 3.91 36.30 -16.26
N ALA A 463 3.79 35.31 -15.38
CA ALA A 463 3.96 33.90 -15.75
C ALA A 463 2.88 33.43 -16.75
N VAL A 464 1.62 33.82 -16.58
CA VAL A 464 0.56 33.45 -17.53
C VAL A 464 0.71 34.16 -18.87
N GLU A 465 1.18 35.41 -18.89
CA GLU A 465 1.49 36.12 -20.14
C GLU A 465 2.59 35.38 -20.90
N GLU A 466 3.71 35.08 -20.24
CA GLU A 466 4.84 34.35 -20.84
C GLU A 466 4.42 32.99 -21.39
N LEU A 467 3.72 32.19 -20.58
CA LEU A 467 3.25 30.87 -20.99
C LEU A 467 2.20 30.95 -22.11
N GLY A 468 1.34 31.97 -22.07
CA GLY A 468 0.36 32.22 -23.12
C GLY A 468 1.02 32.57 -24.45
N GLU A 469 2.03 33.45 -24.45
CA GLU A 469 2.82 33.80 -25.66
C GLU A 469 3.55 32.59 -26.21
N ARG A 470 4.22 31.84 -25.34
CA ARG A 470 5.09 30.73 -25.74
C ARG A 470 4.30 29.52 -26.24
N PHE A 471 3.19 29.15 -25.60
CA PHE A 471 2.53 27.86 -25.86
C PHE A 471 1.25 27.93 -26.71
N ALA A 472 0.58 29.08 -26.79
CA ALA A 472 -0.62 29.23 -27.64
C ALA A 472 -0.41 28.93 -29.14
N PRO A 473 0.80 29.09 -29.73
CA PRO A 473 1.07 28.63 -31.09
C PRO A 473 0.90 27.11 -31.29
N TYR A 474 1.14 26.30 -30.26
CA TYR A 474 1.13 24.83 -30.33
C TYR A 474 -0.19 24.20 -29.90
N GLY A 475 -1.01 24.92 -29.12
CA GLY A 475 -2.30 24.45 -28.65
C GLY A 475 -3.12 25.57 -28.03
N ARG A 476 -4.45 25.49 -28.18
CA ARG A 476 -5.36 26.59 -27.77
C ARG A 476 -6.10 26.32 -26.47
N ARG A 477 -5.80 25.23 -25.77
CA ARG A 477 -6.57 24.81 -24.60
C ARG A 477 -5.73 24.88 -23.34
N PHE A 478 -6.19 25.69 -22.38
CA PHE A 478 -5.48 25.93 -21.13
C PHE A 478 -6.35 25.57 -19.94
N GLN A 479 -5.96 24.55 -19.18
CA GLN A 479 -6.51 24.34 -17.84
C GLN A 479 -5.85 25.31 -16.87
N VAL A 480 -6.66 26.16 -16.25
CA VAL A 480 -6.18 27.09 -15.23
C VAL A 480 -6.48 26.53 -13.84
N GLY A 481 -5.41 26.30 -13.09
CA GLY A 481 -5.46 25.77 -11.74
C GLY A 481 -5.32 24.25 -11.66
N GLN A 482 -5.02 23.78 -10.46
CA GLN A 482 -4.82 22.36 -10.15
C GLN A 482 -5.15 22.08 -8.70
N ALA A 483 -6.04 21.10 -8.45
CA ALA A 483 -6.43 20.62 -7.13
C ALA A 483 -6.76 21.76 -6.15
N VAL A 484 -7.54 22.74 -6.62
CA VAL A 484 -7.83 24.01 -5.92
C VAL A 484 -8.53 23.81 -4.57
N ASN A 485 -9.15 22.64 -4.35
CA ASN A 485 -9.74 22.18 -3.10
C ASN A 485 -8.72 21.61 -2.09
N ARG A 486 -7.42 21.72 -2.35
CA ARG A 486 -6.35 21.22 -1.50
C ARG A 486 -5.37 22.35 -1.17
N SER A 487 -5.41 22.84 0.07
CA SER A 487 -4.46 23.85 0.62
C SER A 487 -2.97 23.63 0.39
N LYS A 488 -2.52 22.42 0.06
CA LYS A 488 -1.12 22.16 -0.33
C LYS A 488 -0.78 22.78 -1.70
N TRP A 489 -1.77 22.92 -2.59
CA TRP A 489 -1.67 23.60 -3.88
C TRP A 489 -1.88 25.13 -3.77
N GLY A 490 -1.52 25.73 -2.63
CA GLY A 490 -1.48 27.19 -2.43
C GLY A 490 -2.82 27.89 -2.16
N VAL A 491 -3.95 27.33 -2.62
CA VAL A 491 -5.29 27.91 -2.48
C VAL A 491 -5.91 27.52 -1.14
N TRP A 492 -6.24 28.51 -0.31
CA TRP A 492 -6.94 28.32 0.96
C TRP A 492 -8.40 28.76 0.89
N ARG A 493 -8.69 29.81 0.11
CA ARG A 493 -10.04 30.31 -0.14
C ARG A 493 -10.35 30.26 -1.63
N TYR A 494 -11.60 29.96 -1.99
CA TYR A 494 -11.98 29.91 -3.41
C TYR A 494 -11.91 31.28 -4.09
N GLY A 495 -12.01 32.38 -3.34
CA GLY A 495 -11.74 33.72 -3.87
C GLY A 495 -10.33 33.87 -4.42
N GLU A 496 -9.32 33.31 -3.75
CA GLU A 496 -7.94 33.32 -4.25
C GLU A 496 -7.84 32.60 -5.62
N TYR A 497 -8.55 31.47 -5.79
CA TYR A 497 -8.60 30.79 -7.08
C TYR A 497 -9.35 31.61 -8.14
N LEU A 498 -10.48 32.23 -7.80
CA LEU A 498 -11.24 33.05 -8.76
C LEU A 498 -10.44 34.26 -9.25
N GLU A 499 -9.62 34.88 -8.39
CA GLU A 499 -8.70 35.95 -8.76
C GLU A 499 -7.64 35.46 -9.76
N LEU A 500 -7.02 34.30 -9.50
CA LEU A 500 -6.07 33.69 -10.44
C LEU A 500 -6.70 33.33 -11.78
N LEU A 501 -7.90 32.74 -11.74
CA LEU A 501 -8.66 32.35 -12.92
C LEU A 501 -9.05 33.58 -13.76
N ALA A 502 -9.50 34.66 -13.12
CA ALA A 502 -9.86 35.90 -13.80
C ALA A 502 -8.66 36.52 -14.52
N ALA A 503 -7.53 36.64 -13.81
CA ALA A 503 -6.30 37.16 -14.40
C ALA A 503 -5.82 36.30 -15.57
N ALA A 504 -5.84 34.97 -15.41
CA ALA A 504 -5.37 34.07 -16.47
C ALA A 504 -6.29 34.09 -17.68
N ALA A 505 -7.61 34.06 -17.49
CA ALA A 505 -8.57 34.10 -18.59
C ALA A 505 -8.51 35.44 -19.35
N GLU A 506 -8.35 36.56 -18.66
CA GLU A 506 -8.17 37.88 -19.27
C GLU A 506 -6.94 37.90 -20.20
N ILE A 507 -5.81 37.36 -19.73
CA ILE A 507 -4.55 37.33 -20.49
C ILE A 507 -4.63 36.34 -21.65
N LEU A 508 -5.00 35.09 -21.39
CA LEU A 508 -4.98 34.01 -22.36
C LEU A 508 -5.97 34.25 -23.51
N ARG A 509 -7.15 34.80 -23.22
CA ARG A 509 -8.17 35.09 -24.24
C ARG A 509 -7.87 36.28 -25.14
N ARG A 510 -6.80 37.05 -24.90
CA ARG A 510 -6.29 38.02 -25.89
C ARG A 510 -5.88 37.34 -27.19
N ARG A 511 -5.57 36.04 -27.12
CA ARG A 511 -5.22 35.19 -28.25
C ARG A 511 -6.49 34.52 -28.78
N PRO A 512 -6.88 34.74 -30.06
CA PRO A 512 -8.08 34.16 -30.62
C PRO A 512 -8.12 32.63 -30.51
N GLY A 513 -9.32 32.08 -30.28
CA GLY A 513 -9.57 30.64 -30.21
C GLY A 513 -9.11 29.95 -28.93
N VAL A 514 -8.58 30.67 -27.94
CA VAL A 514 -8.16 30.06 -26.67
C VAL A 514 -9.37 29.65 -25.81
N GLU A 515 -9.39 28.38 -25.41
CA GLU A 515 -10.33 27.78 -24.48
C GLU A 515 -9.73 27.66 -23.07
N ILE A 516 -10.50 28.03 -22.06
CA ILE A 516 -10.14 27.94 -20.65
C ILE A 516 -10.89 26.80 -19.97
N LEU A 517 -10.16 25.84 -19.41
CA LEU A 517 -10.70 24.73 -18.64
C LEU A 517 -10.47 24.93 -17.14
N GLY A 518 -11.40 24.45 -16.33
CA GLY A 518 -11.29 24.51 -14.87
C GLY A 518 -12.51 23.89 -14.19
N PRO A 519 -12.59 23.83 -12.85
CA PRO A 519 -11.61 24.32 -11.89
C PRO A 519 -10.59 23.27 -11.41
N ALA A 520 -10.52 22.11 -12.07
CA ALA A 520 -9.54 21.06 -11.75
C ALA A 520 -9.59 20.64 -10.26
N VAL A 521 -10.80 20.45 -9.72
CA VAL A 521 -11.00 19.92 -8.37
C VAL A 521 -10.55 18.46 -8.34
N ILE A 522 -9.77 18.09 -7.32
CA ILE A 522 -9.28 16.72 -7.13
C ILE A 522 -10.18 15.87 -6.25
N ASP A 523 -10.21 14.58 -6.55
CA ASP A 523 -11.05 13.55 -5.92
C ASP A 523 -12.55 13.79 -6.17
N PHE A 524 -13.37 12.87 -5.66
CA PHE A 524 -14.82 13.01 -5.70
C PHE A 524 -15.35 14.01 -4.64
N GLU A 525 -15.12 15.29 -4.90
CA GLU A 525 -15.58 16.43 -4.09
C GLU A 525 -16.46 17.39 -4.90
N LEU A 526 -17.46 16.84 -5.61
CA LEU A 526 -18.28 17.60 -6.55
C LEU A 526 -19.10 18.73 -5.93
N HIS A 527 -19.30 18.76 -4.62
CA HIS A 527 -19.85 19.93 -3.93
C HIS A 527 -18.95 21.18 -4.09
N VAL A 528 -17.63 20.99 -4.13
CA VAL A 528 -16.67 22.07 -4.41
C VAL A 528 -16.74 22.50 -5.86
N THR A 529 -16.72 21.54 -6.79
CA THR A 529 -16.87 21.80 -8.23
C THR A 529 -18.15 22.58 -8.51
N ALA A 530 -19.28 22.10 -7.99
CA ALA A 530 -20.58 22.74 -8.13
C ALA A 530 -20.63 24.13 -7.50
N ALA A 531 -19.99 24.35 -6.34
CA ALA A 531 -19.90 25.69 -5.77
C ALA A 531 -19.11 26.63 -6.70
N LEU A 532 -17.90 26.24 -7.12
CA LEU A 532 -16.99 27.09 -7.91
C LEU A 532 -17.62 27.57 -9.23
N VAL A 533 -18.27 26.67 -9.98
CA VAL A 533 -18.89 27.03 -11.28
C VAL A 533 -20.25 27.72 -11.17
N ASN A 534 -20.70 28.00 -9.94
CA ASN A 534 -21.96 28.68 -9.65
C ASN A 534 -21.80 29.90 -8.73
N LEU A 535 -20.57 30.21 -8.28
CA LEU A 535 -20.30 31.39 -7.48
C LEU A 535 -20.52 32.67 -8.32
N PRO A 536 -21.16 33.72 -7.76
CA PRO A 536 -21.27 35.00 -8.43
C PRO A 536 -19.90 35.62 -8.72
N GLY A 537 -19.75 36.26 -9.89
CA GLY A 537 -18.47 36.83 -10.34
C GLY A 537 -17.48 35.78 -10.88
N GLY A 538 -17.94 34.55 -11.14
CA GLY A 538 -17.15 33.52 -11.78
C GLY A 538 -16.81 33.85 -13.24
N VAL A 539 -15.64 33.39 -13.67
CA VAL A 539 -15.17 33.52 -15.06
C VAL A 539 -15.80 32.40 -15.90
N PRO A 540 -16.36 32.67 -17.09
CA PRO A 540 -16.87 31.64 -17.97
C PRO A 540 -15.76 30.66 -18.36
N LEU A 541 -15.97 29.37 -18.10
CA LEU A 541 -15.11 28.26 -18.52
C LEU A 541 -15.68 27.61 -19.79
N ASP A 542 -14.80 27.19 -20.69
CA ASP A 542 -15.16 26.53 -21.95
C ASP A 542 -15.39 25.02 -21.78
N ALA A 543 -14.83 24.43 -20.72
CA ALA A 543 -15.16 23.08 -20.26
C ALA A 543 -14.86 22.89 -18.77
N LEU A 544 -15.67 22.04 -18.13
CA LEU A 544 -15.48 21.63 -16.75
C LEU A 544 -14.35 20.59 -16.67
N ALA A 545 -13.20 20.97 -16.15
CA ALA A 545 -12.08 20.08 -15.86
C ALA A 545 -12.20 19.49 -14.45
N SER A 546 -12.03 18.17 -14.34
CA SER A 546 -12.06 17.41 -13.09
C SER A 546 -10.84 16.48 -12.98
N LEU A 547 -10.20 16.47 -11.81
CA LEU A 547 -9.14 15.50 -11.49
C LEU A 547 -9.80 14.32 -10.75
N LEU A 548 -10.59 13.53 -11.49
CA LEU A 548 -11.55 12.57 -10.95
C LEU A 548 -10.90 11.24 -10.53
N TYR A 549 -10.15 11.29 -9.43
CA TYR A 549 -9.60 10.10 -8.80
C TYR A 549 -10.67 9.24 -8.10
N VAL A 550 -10.57 7.93 -8.31
CA VAL A 550 -11.40 6.90 -7.64
C VAL A 550 -10.55 5.82 -6.93
N ASP A 551 -9.22 5.94 -7.01
CA ASP A 551 -8.18 5.06 -6.47
C ASP A 551 -8.41 4.62 -5.03
N ARG A 552 -8.89 5.52 -4.17
CA ARG A 552 -9.18 5.25 -2.75
C ARG A 552 -10.26 4.20 -2.55
N ARG A 553 -11.01 3.83 -3.59
CA ARG A 553 -12.05 2.79 -3.55
C ARG A 553 -11.57 1.46 -4.13
N GLY A 554 -10.34 1.34 -4.61
CA GLY A 554 -9.87 0.17 -5.37
C GLY A 554 -10.37 0.24 -6.81
N ALA A 555 -11.12 -0.78 -7.24
CA ALA A 555 -11.71 -0.88 -8.57
C ALA A 555 -12.58 0.33 -8.98
N PRO A 556 -12.58 0.76 -10.26
CA PRO A 556 -13.34 1.92 -10.72
C PRO A 556 -14.88 1.78 -10.59
N GLU A 557 -15.42 0.57 -10.53
CA GLU A 557 -16.84 0.28 -10.33
C GLU A 557 -17.26 0.41 -8.86
N ASN A 558 -16.29 0.47 -7.93
CA ASN A 558 -16.61 0.58 -6.52
C ASN A 558 -17.21 1.95 -6.19
N ARG A 559 -18.29 1.91 -5.39
CA ARG A 559 -19.08 3.09 -5.08
C ARG A 559 -18.45 3.95 -3.98
N GLN A 560 -18.63 5.26 -4.11
CA GLN A 560 -18.37 6.26 -3.07
C GLN A 560 -19.61 7.14 -2.94
N LEU A 561 -20.19 7.19 -1.74
CA LEU A 561 -21.44 7.92 -1.47
C LEU A 561 -22.58 7.51 -2.42
N GLY A 562 -22.62 6.24 -2.84
CA GLY A 562 -23.63 5.71 -3.75
C GLY A 562 -23.29 5.79 -5.24
N PHE A 563 -22.22 6.49 -5.62
CA PHE A 563 -21.83 6.68 -7.03
C PHE A 563 -20.61 5.84 -7.40
N ASP A 564 -20.73 5.03 -8.45
CA ASP A 564 -19.61 4.41 -9.17
C ASP A 564 -19.02 5.41 -10.18
N THR A 565 -17.98 5.03 -10.95
CA THR A 565 -17.35 5.94 -11.93
C THR A 565 -18.34 6.52 -12.92
N VAL A 566 -19.27 5.73 -13.45
CA VAL A 566 -20.32 6.20 -14.39
C VAL A 566 -21.19 7.26 -13.71
N GLY A 567 -21.71 6.97 -12.51
CA GLY A 567 -22.52 7.94 -11.76
C GLY A 567 -21.76 9.22 -11.43
N LYS A 568 -20.45 9.12 -11.14
CA LYS A 568 -19.60 10.30 -10.91
C LYS A 568 -19.46 11.16 -12.17
N VAL A 569 -19.25 10.54 -13.33
CA VAL A 569 -19.17 11.20 -14.64
C VAL A 569 -20.48 11.91 -14.98
N VAL A 570 -21.62 11.24 -14.81
CA VAL A 570 -22.94 11.83 -15.05
C VAL A 570 -23.16 13.06 -14.15
N LEU A 571 -22.72 12.99 -12.89
CA LEU A 571 -22.83 14.11 -11.96
C LEU A 571 -21.90 15.27 -12.33
N CYS A 572 -20.67 15.01 -12.79
CA CYS A 572 -19.79 16.05 -13.37
C CYS A 572 -20.48 16.76 -14.54
N ARG A 573 -21.07 15.99 -15.46
CA ARG A 573 -21.77 16.54 -16.61
C ARG A 573 -23.00 17.34 -16.22
N ALA A 574 -23.81 16.86 -15.27
CA ALA A 574 -24.98 17.58 -14.76
C ALA A 574 -24.59 18.92 -14.11
N ILE A 575 -23.42 18.98 -13.46
CA ILE A 575 -22.87 20.23 -12.92
C ILE A 575 -22.51 21.18 -14.06
N ALA A 576 -21.80 20.70 -15.10
CA ALA A 576 -21.43 21.51 -16.26
C ALA A 576 -22.68 22.04 -17.01
N ASP A 577 -23.63 21.16 -17.32
CA ASP A 577 -24.88 21.48 -18.05
C ASP A 577 -25.72 22.56 -17.36
N THR A 578 -25.62 22.67 -16.04
CA THR A 578 -26.41 23.62 -15.26
C THR A 578 -25.58 24.78 -14.71
N ALA A 579 -24.26 24.80 -14.93
CA ALA A 579 -23.37 25.80 -14.35
C ALA A 579 -23.74 27.23 -14.78
N ARG A 580 -23.43 28.22 -13.92
CA ARG A 580 -23.60 29.64 -14.27
C ARG A 580 -22.44 30.17 -15.11
N CYS A 581 -21.24 29.66 -14.88
CA CYS A 581 -20.00 30.13 -15.53
C CYS A 581 -19.19 28.98 -16.13
N CYS A 582 -19.85 27.97 -16.70
CA CYS A 582 -19.19 26.90 -17.45
C CYS A 582 -20.08 26.47 -18.61
N ALA A 583 -19.48 26.28 -19.78
CA ALA A 583 -20.15 25.66 -20.91
C ALA A 583 -20.55 24.21 -20.57
N PRO A 584 -21.57 23.66 -21.24
CA PRO A 584 -22.02 22.28 -21.05
C PRO A 584 -21.04 21.31 -21.72
N ARG A 585 -19.82 21.24 -21.19
CA ARG A 585 -18.69 20.41 -21.64
C ARG A 585 -17.94 19.95 -20.41
N SER A 586 -17.47 18.70 -20.38
CA SER A 586 -16.77 18.16 -19.21
C SER A 586 -15.66 17.19 -19.57
N TRP A 587 -14.54 17.33 -18.89
CA TRP A 587 -13.27 16.66 -19.16
C TRP A 587 -12.72 16.08 -17.84
N ILE A 588 -12.11 14.91 -17.92
CA ILE A 588 -11.30 14.34 -16.84
C ILE A 588 -9.85 14.60 -17.20
N THR A 589 -9.25 15.62 -16.60
CA THR A 589 -7.90 16.09 -16.97
C THR A 589 -6.80 15.41 -16.17
N GLU A 590 -7.15 14.59 -15.18
CA GLU A 590 -6.20 13.81 -14.41
C GLU A 590 -6.85 12.64 -13.69
N VAL A 591 -6.29 11.45 -13.89
CA VAL A 591 -6.57 10.23 -13.11
C VAL A 591 -5.37 9.28 -13.16
N ASN A 592 -5.16 8.50 -12.10
CA ASN A 592 -4.33 7.29 -12.11
C ASN A 592 -4.63 6.41 -10.88
N TRP A 593 -3.92 5.29 -10.78
CA TRP A 593 -3.77 4.54 -9.53
C TRP A 593 -2.31 4.55 -9.07
N PRO A 594 -2.06 4.81 -7.78
CA PRO A 594 -0.71 4.78 -7.24
C PRO A 594 -0.17 3.35 -7.11
N LEU A 595 1.13 3.21 -7.30
CA LEU A 595 1.95 2.03 -7.01
C LEU A 595 2.79 2.32 -5.75
N TRP A 596 3.17 1.26 -5.03
CA TRP A 596 3.98 1.39 -3.82
C TRP A 596 5.49 1.36 -4.14
N GLU A 597 6.11 2.53 -4.22
CA GLU A 597 7.48 2.80 -4.66
C GLU A 597 8.18 3.76 -3.67
N GLY A 598 7.86 3.65 -2.38
CA GLY A 598 8.46 4.46 -1.31
C GLY A 598 8.15 5.96 -1.46
N PRO A 599 9.16 6.86 -1.49
CA PRO A 599 8.95 8.31 -1.57
C PRO A 599 8.34 8.77 -2.89
N HIS A 600 8.41 7.95 -3.95
CA HIS A 600 7.82 8.26 -5.25
C HIS A 600 6.32 8.00 -5.32
N SER A 601 5.75 7.33 -4.31
CA SER A 601 4.31 7.09 -4.24
C SER A 601 3.56 8.37 -3.89
N PRO A 602 2.58 8.81 -4.70
CA PRO A 602 1.82 10.03 -4.45
C PRO A 602 0.79 9.85 -3.32
N ALA A 603 0.50 8.60 -2.94
CA ALA A 603 -0.40 8.22 -1.87
C ALA A 603 0.22 7.13 -0.99
N GLY A 604 -0.34 6.95 0.21
CA GLY A 604 0.15 5.94 1.15
C GLY A 604 -0.15 4.50 0.69
N ARG A 605 0.66 3.53 1.18
CA ARG A 605 0.58 2.09 0.86
C ARG A 605 -0.81 1.45 0.89
N ALA A 606 -1.73 1.98 1.70
CA ALA A 606 -3.09 1.45 1.82
C ALA A 606 -3.98 1.73 0.59
N VAL A 607 -3.56 2.63 -0.30
CA VAL A 607 -4.27 2.99 -1.55
C VAL A 607 -3.55 2.42 -2.78
N ALA A 608 -2.27 2.06 -2.63
CA ALA A 608 -1.47 1.57 -3.74
C ALA A 608 -1.92 0.17 -4.20
N VAL A 609 -1.83 -0.06 -5.49
CA VAL A 609 -2.11 -1.34 -6.16
C VAL A 609 -0.83 -1.92 -6.77
N ASP A 610 -0.89 -3.15 -7.25
CA ASP A 610 0.17 -3.73 -8.09
C ASP A 610 0.03 -3.32 -9.56
N GLU A 611 1.07 -3.57 -10.37
CA GLU A 611 1.13 -3.16 -11.78
C GLU A 611 0.02 -3.79 -12.64
N ALA A 612 -0.32 -5.06 -12.41
CA ALA A 612 -1.36 -5.75 -13.17
C ALA A 612 -2.75 -5.18 -12.86
N THR A 613 -3.01 -4.88 -11.58
CA THR A 613 -4.24 -4.22 -11.13
C THR A 613 -4.34 -2.80 -11.67
N GLN A 614 -3.23 -2.05 -11.71
CA GLN A 614 -3.19 -0.71 -12.33
C GLN A 614 -3.58 -0.77 -13.82
N ALA A 615 -3.05 -1.74 -14.57
CA ALA A 615 -3.38 -1.95 -15.98
C ALA A 615 -4.87 -2.24 -16.18
N SER A 616 -5.42 -3.20 -15.41
CA SER A 616 -6.85 -3.53 -15.42
C SER A 616 -7.73 -2.31 -15.12
N TYR A 617 -7.42 -1.58 -14.05
CA TYR A 617 -8.21 -0.43 -13.60
C TYR A 617 -8.14 0.75 -14.56
N LEU A 618 -6.98 1.00 -15.18
CA LEU A 618 -6.82 1.98 -16.24
C LEU A 618 -7.83 1.71 -17.35
N ALA A 619 -7.77 0.52 -17.97
CA ALA A 619 -8.58 0.27 -19.15
C ALA A 619 -10.09 0.30 -18.84
N ARG A 620 -10.48 -0.27 -17.69
CA ARG A 620 -11.86 -0.22 -17.20
C ARG A 620 -12.35 1.19 -16.93
N TYR A 621 -11.52 2.06 -16.36
CA TYR A 621 -11.90 3.45 -16.11
C TYR A 621 -12.19 4.20 -17.41
N TYR A 622 -11.32 4.07 -18.42
CA TYR A 622 -11.53 4.69 -19.73
C TYR A 622 -12.82 4.22 -20.39
N LEU A 623 -13.09 2.91 -20.40
CA LEU A 623 -14.35 2.35 -20.90
C LEU A 623 -15.56 2.90 -20.12
N LEU A 624 -15.52 2.88 -18.80
CA LEU A 624 -16.62 3.37 -17.95
C LEU A 624 -16.86 4.87 -18.10
N ALA A 625 -15.83 5.67 -18.37
CA ALA A 625 -15.95 7.11 -18.49
C ALA A 625 -16.34 7.56 -19.90
N LEU A 626 -15.57 7.19 -20.92
CA LEU A 626 -15.76 7.66 -22.31
C LEU A 626 -17.02 7.07 -22.95
N SER A 627 -17.38 5.82 -22.67
CA SER A 627 -18.60 5.21 -23.23
C SER A 627 -19.90 5.81 -22.68
N THR A 628 -19.84 6.73 -21.72
CA THR A 628 -21.01 7.54 -21.34
C THR A 628 -21.36 8.59 -22.40
N GLY A 629 -20.39 9.05 -23.21
CA GLY A 629 -20.50 10.22 -24.08
C GLY A 629 -20.69 11.55 -23.35
N LEU A 630 -20.56 11.56 -22.01
CA LEU A 630 -20.76 12.75 -21.20
C LEU A 630 -19.45 13.46 -20.83
N VAL A 631 -18.31 12.78 -21.00
CA VAL A 631 -16.97 13.38 -20.93
C VAL A 631 -16.30 13.30 -22.28
N GLU A 632 -15.73 14.41 -22.72
CA GLU A 632 -15.07 14.49 -24.03
C GLU A 632 -13.68 13.89 -24.00
N ARG A 633 -12.96 14.02 -22.88
CA ARG A 633 -11.58 13.55 -22.75
C ARG A 633 -11.25 13.00 -21.37
N VAL A 634 -10.35 12.02 -21.35
CA VAL A 634 -9.77 11.44 -20.14
C VAL A 634 -8.24 11.39 -20.28
N TYR A 635 -7.54 12.06 -19.37
CA TYR A 635 -6.08 12.11 -19.36
C TYR A 635 -5.49 11.29 -18.21
N TRP A 636 -4.67 10.29 -18.56
CA TRP A 636 -3.91 9.53 -17.57
C TRP A 636 -2.73 10.37 -17.09
N TRP A 637 -2.62 10.55 -15.78
CA TRP A 637 -1.50 11.24 -15.16
C TRP A 637 -0.53 10.23 -14.55
N GLN A 638 0.66 9.99 -15.07
CA GLN A 638 1.26 10.56 -16.29
C GLN A 638 2.01 9.45 -17.03
N LEU A 639 2.59 9.76 -18.20
CA LEU A 639 3.35 8.76 -18.97
C LEU A 639 4.56 8.23 -18.18
N VAL A 640 5.48 9.11 -17.79
CA VAL A 640 6.73 8.72 -17.10
C VAL A 640 6.65 9.12 -15.63
N ALA A 641 6.53 8.14 -14.73
CA ALA A 641 6.63 8.35 -13.29
C ALA A 641 6.89 7.03 -12.56
N ARG A 642 7.76 7.04 -11.54
CA ARG A 642 8.05 5.83 -10.75
C ARG A 642 6.81 5.33 -10.02
N GLY A 643 6.13 6.16 -9.26
CA GLY A 643 5.04 5.71 -8.37
C GLY A 643 3.66 5.53 -8.98
N TYR A 644 3.46 5.80 -10.28
CA TYR A 644 2.11 5.79 -10.89
C TYR A 644 2.10 5.86 -12.42
N GLY A 645 3.25 6.05 -13.09
CA GLY A 645 3.29 6.25 -14.54
C GLY A 645 3.06 4.96 -15.31
N LEU A 646 2.76 5.08 -16.61
CA LEU A 646 2.73 3.94 -17.54
C LEU A 646 4.15 3.38 -17.78
N VAL A 647 5.14 4.25 -17.63
CA VAL A 647 6.56 3.95 -17.78
C VAL A 647 7.27 4.31 -16.49
N ALA A 648 8.13 3.40 -16.02
CA ALA A 648 9.03 3.61 -14.89
C ALA A 648 10.43 3.99 -15.38
N PRO A 649 10.96 5.16 -15.00
CA PRO A 649 12.37 5.44 -15.22
C PRO A 649 13.23 4.56 -14.31
N ARG A 650 14.23 3.90 -14.89
CA ARG A 650 15.27 3.15 -14.17
C ARG A 650 16.34 4.11 -13.65
N ASP A 651 17.23 3.59 -12.81
CA ASP A 651 18.31 4.40 -12.21
C ASP A 651 19.36 4.83 -13.24
N ASP A 652 19.49 4.10 -14.35
CA ASP A 652 20.32 4.43 -15.50
C ASP A 652 19.65 5.40 -16.49
N GLY A 653 18.48 5.96 -16.14
CA GLY A 653 17.71 6.88 -16.99
C GLY A 653 16.84 6.20 -18.06
N ARG A 654 16.98 4.88 -18.27
CA ARG A 654 16.20 4.14 -19.28
C ARG A 654 14.75 3.99 -18.86
N LEU A 655 13.86 3.98 -19.83
CA LEU A 655 12.43 3.87 -19.64
C LEU A 655 11.95 2.41 -19.69
N ARG A 656 11.36 1.90 -18.60
CA ARG A 656 10.73 0.56 -18.53
C ARG A 656 9.21 0.68 -18.68
N ARG A 657 8.65 0.02 -19.71
CA ARG A 657 7.20 -0.13 -19.86
C ARG A 657 6.62 -0.98 -18.72
N ARG A 658 5.47 -0.56 -18.19
CA ARG A 658 4.66 -1.35 -17.25
C ARG A 658 3.51 -2.02 -18.01
N PRO A 659 2.87 -3.06 -17.47
CA PRO A 659 1.65 -3.64 -18.05
C PRO A 659 0.55 -2.61 -18.36
N SER A 660 0.47 -1.50 -17.61
CA SER A 660 -0.47 -0.41 -17.86
C SER A 660 -0.17 0.36 -19.16
N TYR A 661 1.07 0.39 -19.61
CA TYR A 661 1.47 0.92 -20.91
C TYR A 661 0.85 0.11 -22.05
N ASP A 662 1.05 -1.20 -22.04
CA ASP A 662 0.55 -2.09 -23.09
C ASP A 662 -0.99 -2.13 -23.08
N ALA A 663 -1.59 -2.12 -21.89
CA ALA A 663 -3.05 -2.00 -21.73
C ALA A 663 -3.62 -0.70 -22.31
N PHE A 664 -2.97 0.45 -22.06
CA PHE A 664 -3.38 1.73 -22.64
C PHE A 664 -3.24 1.71 -24.16
N ALA A 665 -2.08 1.26 -24.65
CA ALA A 665 -1.77 1.28 -26.08
C ALA A 665 -2.67 0.35 -26.89
N THR A 666 -2.97 -0.84 -26.35
CA THR A 666 -3.92 -1.77 -26.96
C THR A 666 -5.34 -1.21 -26.94
N LEU A 667 -5.77 -0.61 -25.82
CA LEU A 667 -7.09 0.02 -25.75
C LEU A 667 -7.26 1.13 -26.79
N ALA A 668 -6.27 2.01 -26.93
CA ALA A 668 -6.27 3.07 -27.92
C ALA A 668 -6.29 2.52 -29.34
N ARG A 669 -5.35 1.63 -29.70
CA ARG A 669 -5.28 1.03 -31.05
C ARG A 669 -6.54 0.28 -31.45
N THR A 670 -7.23 -0.34 -30.50
CA THR A 670 -8.44 -1.13 -30.77
C THR A 670 -9.71 -0.27 -30.85
N LEU A 671 -9.81 0.83 -30.09
CA LEU A 671 -11.08 1.56 -29.93
C LEU A 671 -11.07 3.03 -30.34
N GLU A 672 -9.92 3.71 -30.46
CA GLU A 672 -9.88 5.11 -30.90
C GLU A 672 -10.49 5.26 -32.31
N GLY A 673 -11.39 6.23 -32.46
CA GLY A 673 -12.16 6.44 -33.69
C GLY A 673 -13.33 5.48 -33.90
N SER A 674 -13.59 4.57 -32.94
CA SER A 674 -14.80 3.74 -32.95
C SER A 674 -16.02 4.50 -32.45
N ARG A 675 -17.19 3.86 -32.60
CA ARG A 675 -18.43 4.28 -31.95
C ARG A 675 -18.83 3.25 -30.90
N PHE A 676 -18.92 3.67 -29.65
CA PHE A 676 -19.57 2.85 -28.62
C PHE A 676 -21.07 2.84 -28.92
N VAL A 677 -21.64 1.65 -29.14
CA VAL A 677 -23.05 1.50 -29.52
C VAL A 677 -23.94 1.28 -28.31
N GLY A 678 -23.46 0.52 -27.32
CA GLY A 678 -24.24 0.21 -26.14
C GLY A 678 -23.68 -0.95 -25.32
N ARG A 679 -24.35 -1.23 -24.21
CA ARG A 679 -24.04 -2.38 -23.34
C ARG A 679 -24.81 -3.60 -23.83
N LEU A 680 -24.13 -4.74 -23.86
CA LEU A 680 -24.78 -6.03 -24.07
C LEU A 680 -25.24 -6.62 -22.74
N ALA A 681 -26.16 -7.58 -22.80
CA ALA A 681 -26.53 -8.38 -21.66
C ALA A 681 -25.29 -9.13 -21.15
N ALA A 682 -25.02 -9.04 -19.84
CA ALA A 682 -23.86 -9.69 -19.22
C ALA A 682 -24.28 -10.31 -17.88
N PRO A 683 -23.64 -11.41 -17.45
CA PRO A 683 -23.86 -11.98 -16.13
C PRO A 683 -23.60 -10.97 -15.00
N ALA A 684 -24.15 -11.25 -13.82
CA ALA A 684 -23.92 -10.41 -12.65
C ALA A 684 -22.43 -10.27 -12.34
N GLY A 685 -21.95 -9.03 -12.19
CA GLY A 685 -20.53 -8.74 -11.97
C GLY A 685 -19.68 -8.71 -13.24
N ALA A 686 -20.27 -8.91 -14.43
CA ALA A 686 -19.61 -8.78 -15.71
C ALA A 686 -20.12 -7.57 -16.53
N PHE A 687 -19.30 -7.17 -17.49
CA PHE A 687 -19.54 -6.04 -18.38
C PHE A 687 -19.19 -6.46 -19.80
N LEU A 688 -20.09 -6.17 -20.74
CA LEU A 688 -19.90 -6.38 -22.18
C LEU A 688 -20.32 -5.12 -22.92
N TYR A 689 -19.38 -4.49 -23.62
CA TYR A 689 -19.56 -3.22 -24.31
C TYR A 689 -19.38 -3.45 -25.80
N ARG A 690 -20.34 -3.03 -26.62
CA ARG A 690 -20.31 -3.18 -28.08
C ARG A 690 -19.84 -1.89 -28.73
N PHE A 691 -18.87 -2.03 -29.62
CA PHE A 691 -18.30 -0.97 -30.44
C PHE A 691 -18.43 -1.33 -31.92
N GLU A 692 -18.53 -0.30 -32.74
CA GLU A 692 -18.40 -0.39 -34.19
C GLU A 692 -17.18 0.43 -34.60
N HIS A 693 -16.15 -0.25 -35.10
CA HIS A 693 -14.96 0.38 -35.65
C HIS A 693 -15.05 0.42 -37.18
N PRO A 694 -14.78 1.56 -37.85
CA PRO A 694 -14.92 1.67 -39.29
C PRO A 694 -14.12 0.63 -40.10
N ARG A 695 -12.98 0.19 -39.57
CA ARG A 695 -12.09 -0.78 -40.23
C ARG A 695 -12.28 -2.21 -39.73
N ASP A 696 -12.42 -2.38 -38.41
CA ASP A 696 -12.39 -3.70 -37.77
C ASP A 696 -13.78 -4.30 -37.49
N GLY A 697 -14.85 -3.60 -37.90
CA GLY A 697 -16.22 -4.09 -37.75
C GLY A 697 -16.70 -4.04 -36.30
N VAL A 698 -17.32 -5.13 -35.84
CA VAL A 698 -17.95 -5.16 -34.51
C VAL A 698 -16.95 -5.70 -33.48
N ILE A 699 -16.66 -4.88 -32.48
CA ILE A 699 -15.77 -5.23 -31.37
C ILE A 699 -16.59 -5.27 -30.09
N VAL A 700 -16.49 -6.36 -29.35
CA VAL A 700 -17.03 -6.50 -28.00
C VAL A 700 -15.88 -6.48 -27.00
N VAL A 701 -15.95 -5.54 -26.06
CA VAL A 701 -14.99 -5.44 -24.96
C VAL A 701 -15.64 -5.95 -23.69
N GLY A 702 -14.98 -6.91 -23.04
CA GLY A 702 -15.55 -7.63 -21.91
C GLY A 702 -14.61 -7.73 -20.71
N TRP A 703 -15.17 -7.61 -19.52
CA TRP A 703 -14.47 -7.92 -18.26
C TRP A 703 -15.44 -8.32 -17.15
N SER A 704 -14.90 -8.94 -16.12
CA SER A 704 -15.58 -9.17 -14.85
C SER A 704 -15.00 -8.24 -13.79
N ARG A 705 -15.80 -7.93 -12.77
CA ARG A 705 -15.34 -7.17 -11.61
C ARG A 705 -14.31 -7.97 -10.82
N ASP A 706 -14.64 -9.24 -10.57
CA ASP A 706 -13.90 -10.18 -9.74
C ASP A 706 -13.95 -11.58 -10.37
N GLY A 707 -12.85 -12.32 -10.34
CA GLY A 707 -12.79 -13.71 -10.79
C GLY A 707 -13.08 -13.94 -12.28
N ALA A 708 -13.09 -15.20 -12.71
CA ALA A 708 -13.45 -15.56 -14.09
C ALA A 708 -14.96 -15.83 -14.20
N ILE A 709 -15.62 -15.28 -15.23
CA ILE A 709 -17.06 -15.43 -15.46
C ILE A 709 -17.32 -15.78 -16.95
N PRO A 710 -17.93 -16.93 -17.28
CA PRO A 710 -18.32 -17.23 -18.65
C PRO A 710 -19.47 -16.34 -19.11
N ALA A 711 -19.45 -15.93 -20.38
CA ALA A 711 -20.50 -15.16 -21.03
C ALA A 711 -20.64 -15.57 -22.51
N SER A 712 -21.82 -15.31 -23.08
CA SER A 712 -22.12 -15.53 -24.51
C SER A 712 -22.16 -14.18 -25.23
N LEU A 713 -21.58 -14.15 -26.43
CA LEU A 713 -21.60 -13.01 -27.34
C LEU A 713 -22.73 -13.16 -28.37
N PRO A 714 -23.22 -12.06 -28.97
CA PRO A 714 -24.34 -12.12 -29.91
C PRO A 714 -24.00 -12.77 -31.26
N ALA A 715 -22.72 -13.01 -31.55
CA ALA A 715 -22.24 -13.68 -32.75
C ALA A 715 -20.90 -14.41 -32.48
N PRO A 716 -20.51 -15.36 -33.34
CA PRO A 716 -19.24 -16.08 -33.18
C PRO A 716 -18.01 -15.16 -33.15
N ILE A 717 -17.02 -15.55 -32.34
CA ILE A 717 -15.76 -14.83 -32.19
C ILE A 717 -14.85 -15.13 -33.38
N GLU A 718 -14.49 -14.09 -34.13
CA GLU A 718 -13.51 -14.16 -35.22
C GLU A 718 -12.07 -14.06 -34.69
N SER A 719 -11.85 -13.20 -33.70
CA SER A 719 -10.55 -13.05 -33.05
C SER A 719 -10.70 -12.55 -31.62
N LEU A 720 -9.86 -13.05 -30.73
CA LEU A 720 -9.82 -12.67 -29.32
C LEU A 720 -8.42 -12.14 -28.96
N VAL A 721 -8.38 -11.01 -28.26
CA VAL A 721 -7.14 -10.33 -27.85
C VAL A 721 -7.22 -10.03 -26.35
N GLU A 722 -6.13 -10.31 -25.63
CA GLU A 722 -5.99 -9.98 -24.21
C GLU A 722 -5.73 -8.48 -24.01
N GLN A 723 -5.77 -8.04 -22.75
CA GLN A 723 -5.55 -6.64 -22.39
C GLN A 723 -4.25 -6.03 -22.95
N ASP A 724 -3.16 -6.81 -22.98
CA ASP A 724 -1.84 -6.38 -23.43
C ASP A 724 -1.67 -6.42 -24.97
N GLY A 725 -2.68 -6.89 -25.71
CA GLY A 725 -2.63 -7.02 -27.16
C GLY A 725 -2.21 -8.41 -27.64
N THR A 726 -1.92 -9.35 -26.74
CA THR A 726 -1.60 -10.73 -27.14
C THR A 726 -2.83 -11.48 -27.64
N PRO A 727 -2.71 -12.27 -28.73
CA PRO A 727 -3.80 -13.13 -29.18
C PRO A 727 -4.18 -14.16 -28.11
N ALA A 728 -5.46 -14.31 -27.84
CA ALA A 728 -5.99 -15.32 -26.93
C ALA A 728 -6.62 -16.48 -27.71
N THR A 729 -6.48 -17.70 -27.21
CA THR A 729 -7.19 -18.86 -27.75
C THR A 729 -8.69 -18.70 -27.47
N SER A 730 -9.48 -18.52 -28.53
CA SER A 730 -10.94 -18.50 -28.42
C SER A 730 -11.49 -19.92 -28.37
N PRO A 731 -12.51 -20.22 -27.54
CA PRO A 731 -13.40 -21.34 -27.80
C PRO A 731 -14.01 -21.18 -29.20
N GLN A 732 -14.21 -22.27 -29.94
CA GLN A 732 -15.03 -22.20 -31.15
C GLN A 732 -16.46 -21.76 -30.76
N GLY A 733 -17.02 -20.80 -31.48
CA GLY A 733 -18.38 -20.28 -31.25
C GLY A 733 -18.43 -18.89 -30.62
N ASP A 734 -19.44 -18.66 -29.78
CA ASP A 734 -19.83 -17.36 -29.21
C ASP A 734 -19.45 -17.21 -27.72
N GLN A 735 -18.80 -18.21 -27.12
CA GLN A 735 -18.50 -18.24 -25.70
C GLN A 735 -17.17 -17.54 -25.37
N ILE A 736 -17.18 -16.72 -24.32
CA ILE A 736 -16.01 -16.02 -23.80
C ILE A 736 -15.93 -16.15 -22.28
N VAL A 737 -14.71 -16.31 -21.76
CA VAL A 737 -14.47 -16.20 -20.31
C VAL A 737 -13.98 -14.79 -19.99
N LEU A 738 -14.75 -14.05 -19.21
CA LEU A 738 -14.40 -12.70 -18.76
C LEU A 738 -13.55 -12.77 -17.50
N LYS A 739 -12.57 -11.87 -17.38
CA LYS A 739 -11.63 -11.77 -16.25
C LYS A 739 -11.54 -10.31 -15.76
N PRO A 740 -10.88 -10.02 -14.63
CA PRO A 740 -10.65 -8.65 -14.20
C PRO A 740 -9.86 -7.82 -15.22
N ALA A 741 -8.90 -8.43 -15.92
CA ALA A 741 -8.28 -7.85 -17.10
C ALA A 741 -9.25 -7.91 -18.28
N ILE A 742 -9.36 -6.80 -19.02
CA ILE A 742 -10.29 -6.69 -20.15
C ILE A 742 -9.86 -7.56 -21.32
N ARG A 743 -10.81 -7.98 -22.15
CA ARG A 743 -10.60 -8.71 -23.39
C ARG A 743 -11.35 -8.05 -24.54
N TYR A 744 -10.79 -8.15 -25.74
CA TYR A 744 -11.36 -7.62 -26.97
C TYR A 744 -11.72 -8.78 -27.89
N ALA A 745 -13.00 -8.92 -28.23
CA ALA A 745 -13.49 -9.92 -29.16
C ALA A 745 -14.01 -9.22 -30.41
N ARG A 746 -13.44 -9.53 -31.58
CA ARG A 746 -14.07 -9.20 -32.86
C ARG A 746 -15.06 -10.31 -33.18
N ILE A 747 -16.29 -9.93 -33.50
CA ILE A 747 -17.37 -10.88 -33.80
C ILE A 747 -17.88 -10.69 -35.22
N ALA A 748 -18.41 -11.76 -35.79
CA ALA A 748 -19.08 -11.71 -37.09
C ALA A 748 -20.22 -10.68 -37.05
N ARG A 749 -20.45 -10.01 -38.19
CA ARG A 749 -21.48 -8.97 -38.33
C ARG A 749 -22.89 -9.52 -38.21
#